data_AF-A0A1V6NCM2-F1
#
_entry.id   AF-A0A1V6NCM2-F1
#
_cell.length_a   1.000
_cell.length_b   1.000
_cell.length_c   1.000
_cell.angle_alpha   90.00
_cell.angle_beta   90.00
_cell.angle_gamma   90.00
#
_symmetry.space_group_name_H-M   'P 1'
#
loop_
_entity.id
_entity.type
_entity.pdbx_description
1 polymer ?
#
loop_
_entity_poly.entity_id
_entity_poly.type
_entity_poly.pdbx_seq_one_letter_code
_entity_poly.pdbx_strand_id
1 'polypeptide(L)'
;MDGAKTESTTFPFHFFGDLWLQDPSSFLVEADRLEMMQRMALIQAFGRSRARFPQTNWSLSSSFSEFVKQETATWSRRGIERPSQDLLPPSGSLRSLLACHLMNPTFYVANPEDRITDDPTNPTIALLHGSGFSSKNAFIFDQVCRRERTDEVIYFYTDEFYRPHREFVRELRENMAAIVEICWGDCTWGELERELGPCLVPFPLWGDFGAVRLYLELNEDAKSLRRFILHVRHPQFFVRSGLGKLGVEARKNYGEAQDLALTVARRLIGDRISSAVDYFQTRLPLKQGNRLSRRHDDLYNKHHQLALTAFKVAFPEQYQKRADREERLRNASVLLQDLKKAFQPMITFEREEISQSALESLGRKKDERLAEIISSFEKVYQDLNCQESSNDLETPWDIARECTSWEALPRHFADWIQAQEGLKLGGEPIRNRNMLVTASHLLHRNSKGADGPLDSSNSSIIDLAICVALQYIKEITRTTGRLMQDSTIPGSPEQVIERACFTCKKLALDDAFPRFFKEIPGTYVIKVNEKSSCGRPDCKGQNAALTPVNPRQKYARLRTRQLKASARARSETSRIATLLRSGLDLKDCPTEVLVQCPNKECVHQRTYCGRWTINNPPRFVQPKLVCSVCKYSKAYFRAVNAEIPTITEAALYDVLNRFKGVGCNLMEFPKVPEVIFCTELSYEERFELLKKAKDSSYVIKVAKKVPRKRKHDLT
;
A
#
# COMPACT_ATOMS: atom_id res chain seq x y z
N MET A 1 -25.86 -60.89 -10.49
CA MET A 1 -26.56 -60.34 -9.32
C MET A 1 -26.43 -58.84 -9.41
N ASP A 2 -27.36 -58.25 -10.13
CA ASP A 2 -27.49 -56.80 -10.31
C ASP A 2 -28.02 -56.21 -9.01
N GLY A 3 -27.14 -55.52 -8.29
CA GLY A 3 -27.54 -54.67 -7.17
C GLY A 3 -28.16 -53.39 -7.73
N ALA A 4 -29.47 -53.42 -7.96
CA ALA A 4 -30.25 -52.22 -8.20
C ALA A 4 -30.00 -51.24 -7.05
N LYS A 5 -29.27 -50.16 -7.33
CA LYS A 5 -29.32 -48.95 -6.50
C LYS A 5 -30.75 -48.46 -6.58
N THR A 6 -31.52 -48.72 -5.54
CA THR A 6 -32.78 -48.03 -5.29
C THR A 6 -32.46 -46.53 -5.26
N GLU A 7 -32.86 -45.82 -6.32
CA GLU A 7 -33.06 -44.38 -6.27
C GLU A 7 -34.08 -44.12 -5.16
N SER A 8 -33.55 -43.74 -3.99
CA SER A 8 -34.33 -43.14 -2.92
C SER A 8 -35.00 -41.92 -3.53
N THR A 9 -36.29 -42.05 -3.85
CA THR A 9 -37.17 -40.93 -4.19
C THR A 9 -37.23 -40.01 -2.98
N THR A 10 -36.28 -39.07 -2.90
CA THR A 10 -36.26 -37.99 -1.93
C THR A 10 -37.46 -37.11 -2.22
N PHE A 11 -38.44 -37.11 -1.32
CA PHE A 11 -39.61 -36.25 -1.46
C PHE A 11 -39.16 -34.78 -1.33
N PRO A 12 -39.55 -33.89 -2.25
CA PRO A 12 -39.18 -32.49 -2.17
C PRO A 12 -39.88 -31.80 -0.97
N PHE A 13 -39.14 -31.00 -0.22
CA PHE A 13 -39.62 -30.21 0.91
C PHE A 13 -40.18 -28.87 0.41
N HIS A 14 -41.45 -28.58 0.72
CA HIS A 14 -42.06 -27.27 0.40
C HIS A 14 -41.58 -26.22 1.41
N PHE A 15 -40.88 -25.19 0.94
CA PHE A 15 -40.41 -24.10 1.79
C PHE A 15 -41.44 -22.97 1.89
N PHE A 16 -41.63 -22.23 0.80
CA PHE A 16 -42.56 -21.10 0.73
C PHE A 16 -42.83 -20.71 -0.73
N GLY A 17 -44.03 -20.23 -1.02
CA GLY A 17 -44.43 -19.90 -2.40
C GLY A 17 -44.32 -21.13 -3.30
N ASP A 18 -43.60 -20.98 -4.41
CA ASP A 18 -43.25 -22.06 -5.34
C ASP A 18 -41.83 -22.62 -5.10
N LEU A 19 -41.18 -22.30 -3.97
CA LEU A 19 -39.84 -22.82 -3.64
C LEU A 19 -39.93 -24.20 -2.99
N TRP A 20 -39.36 -25.18 -3.69
CA TRP A 20 -39.17 -26.56 -3.23
C TRP A 20 -37.68 -26.86 -3.07
N LEU A 21 -37.32 -27.48 -1.95
CA LEU A 21 -35.96 -27.87 -1.57
C LEU A 21 -35.86 -29.40 -1.50
N GLN A 22 -34.65 -29.93 -1.43
CA GLN A 22 -34.42 -31.35 -1.13
C GLN A 22 -34.90 -31.69 0.28
N ASP A 23 -35.11 -32.98 0.56
CA ASP A 23 -35.43 -33.44 1.92
C ASP A 23 -34.34 -33.01 2.93
N PRO A 24 -34.66 -32.17 3.94
CA PRO A 24 -33.69 -31.71 4.92
C PRO A 24 -33.03 -32.85 5.70
N SER A 25 -33.67 -34.03 5.81
CA SER A 25 -33.11 -35.20 6.49
C SER A 25 -31.77 -35.65 5.89
N SER A 26 -31.57 -35.39 4.59
CA SER A 26 -30.41 -35.80 3.81
C SER A 26 -29.27 -34.78 3.80
N PHE A 27 -29.52 -33.53 4.22
CA PHE A 27 -28.56 -32.43 4.09
C PHE A 27 -28.26 -31.70 5.41
N LEU A 28 -29.18 -31.72 6.36
CA LEU A 28 -29.06 -31.03 7.64
C LEU A 28 -28.81 -32.01 8.78
N VAL A 29 -27.92 -31.63 9.69
CA VAL A 29 -27.74 -32.33 10.97
C VAL A 29 -28.91 -32.04 11.91
N GLU A 30 -29.11 -32.87 12.94
CA GLU A 30 -30.28 -32.78 13.82
C GLU A 30 -30.47 -31.42 14.49
N ALA A 31 -29.38 -30.77 14.92
CA ALA A 31 -29.44 -29.44 15.51
C ALA A 31 -29.98 -28.38 14.51
N ASP A 32 -29.45 -28.37 13.30
CA ASP A 32 -29.86 -27.45 12.24
C ASP A 32 -31.30 -27.71 11.79
N ARG A 33 -31.73 -28.98 11.80
CA ARG A 33 -33.13 -29.36 11.54
C ARG A 33 -34.07 -28.79 12.59
N LEU A 34 -33.70 -28.84 13.87
CA LEU A 34 -34.51 -28.28 14.95
C LEU A 34 -34.65 -26.76 14.83
N GLU A 35 -33.55 -26.06 14.55
CA GLU A 35 -33.56 -24.61 14.32
C GLU A 35 -34.38 -24.23 13.08
N MET A 36 -34.24 -24.99 11.99
CA MET A 36 -35.05 -24.85 10.79
C MET A 36 -36.54 -25.02 11.12
N MET A 37 -36.93 -26.08 11.84
CA MET A 37 -38.33 -26.32 12.21
C MET A 37 -38.95 -25.19 13.03
N GLN A 38 -38.20 -24.61 13.97
CA GLN A 38 -38.67 -23.45 14.76
C GLN A 38 -39.00 -22.25 13.86
N ARG A 39 -38.13 -21.97 12.89
CA ARG A 39 -38.30 -20.85 11.96
C ARG A 39 -39.35 -21.14 10.87
N MET A 40 -39.56 -22.40 10.50
CA MET A 40 -40.63 -22.79 9.57
C MET A 40 -42.03 -22.45 10.12
N ALA A 41 -42.24 -22.48 11.43
CA ALA A 41 -43.51 -22.03 12.03
C ALA A 41 -43.81 -20.56 11.71
N LEU A 42 -42.78 -19.69 11.76
CA LEU A 42 -42.90 -18.26 11.41
C LEU A 42 -43.25 -18.09 9.92
N ILE A 43 -42.56 -18.84 9.05
CA ILE A 43 -42.76 -18.82 7.60
C ILE A 43 -44.17 -19.29 7.23
N GLN A 44 -44.66 -20.36 7.84
CA GLN A 44 -46.00 -20.88 7.61
C GLN A 44 -47.08 -19.91 8.10
N ALA A 45 -46.88 -19.29 9.26
CA ALA A 45 -47.79 -18.26 9.78
C ALA A 45 -47.86 -17.05 8.83
N PHE A 46 -46.71 -16.62 8.31
CA PHE A 46 -46.62 -15.54 7.31
C PHE A 46 -47.36 -15.85 6.01
N GLY A 47 -47.27 -17.10 5.52
CA GLY A 47 -48.00 -17.54 4.34
C GLY A 47 -49.53 -17.44 4.49
N ARG A 48 -50.06 -17.66 5.70
CA ARG A 48 -51.50 -17.56 6.01
C ARG A 48 -51.99 -16.12 6.18
N SER A 49 -51.11 -15.20 6.59
CA SER A 49 -51.47 -13.81 6.90
C SER A 49 -51.40 -12.85 5.71
N ARG A 50 -51.01 -13.34 4.51
CA ARG A 50 -50.70 -12.62 3.26
C ARG A 50 -51.83 -11.72 2.69
N ALA A 51 -52.95 -11.56 3.39
CA ALA A 51 -54.18 -10.97 2.91
C ALA A 51 -54.42 -9.47 3.24
N ARG A 52 -53.48 -8.73 3.87
CA ARG A 52 -53.74 -7.31 4.19
C ARG A 52 -52.54 -6.43 3.91
N PHE A 53 -52.48 -5.90 2.69
CA PHE A 53 -51.77 -4.65 2.45
C PHE A 53 -52.42 -3.59 3.36
N PRO A 54 -51.68 -2.98 4.30
CA PRO A 54 -52.29 -2.04 5.22
C PRO A 54 -52.84 -0.86 4.39
N GLN A 55 -54.14 -0.58 4.53
CA GLN A 55 -54.73 0.65 4.00
C GLN A 55 -54.26 1.80 4.89
N THR A 56 -53.03 2.25 4.68
CA THR A 56 -52.50 3.45 5.32
C THR A 56 -52.93 4.68 4.52
N ASN A 57 -53.15 5.80 5.21
CA ASN A 57 -53.29 7.10 4.55
C ASN A 57 -51.94 7.66 4.05
N TRP A 58 -50.90 6.81 4.01
CA TRP A 58 -49.55 7.18 3.60
C TRP A 58 -49.49 7.34 2.08
N SER A 59 -48.79 8.38 1.63
CA SER A 59 -48.64 8.70 0.21
C SER A 59 -47.17 8.82 -0.13
N LEU A 60 -46.71 7.99 -1.06
CA LEU A 60 -45.33 8.04 -1.55
C LEU A 60 -44.96 9.43 -2.07
N SER A 61 -45.88 10.10 -2.78
CA SER A 61 -45.63 11.44 -3.31
C SER A 61 -45.43 12.47 -2.18
N SER A 62 -46.22 12.37 -1.10
CA SER A 62 -46.14 13.30 0.03
C SER A 62 -44.86 13.06 0.84
N SER A 63 -44.56 11.81 1.19
CA SER A 63 -43.34 11.47 1.93
C SER A 63 -42.08 11.76 1.12
N PHE A 64 -42.08 11.49 -0.19
CA PHE A 64 -40.93 11.85 -1.03
C PHE A 64 -40.73 13.37 -1.12
N SER A 65 -41.82 14.14 -1.20
CA SER A 65 -41.73 15.61 -1.17
C SER A 65 -41.16 16.13 0.14
N GLU A 66 -41.50 15.50 1.26
CA GLU A 66 -40.95 15.86 2.57
C GLU A 66 -39.47 15.47 2.70
N PHE A 67 -39.10 14.26 2.26
CA PHE A 67 -37.72 13.83 2.13
C PHE A 67 -36.86 14.83 1.33
N VAL A 68 -37.35 15.29 0.17
CA VAL A 68 -36.64 16.27 -0.66
C VAL A 68 -36.36 17.56 0.11
N LYS A 69 -37.31 18.05 0.90
CA LYS A 69 -37.11 19.26 1.73
C LYS A 69 -36.03 19.02 2.79
N GLN A 70 -36.09 17.89 3.48
CA GLN A 70 -35.15 17.57 4.57
C GLN A 70 -33.72 17.37 4.06
N GLU A 71 -33.56 16.66 2.95
CA GLU A 71 -32.26 16.43 2.33
C GLU A 71 -31.67 17.76 1.81
N THR A 72 -32.48 18.57 1.13
CA THR A 72 -32.06 19.89 0.63
C THR A 72 -31.65 20.80 1.80
N ALA A 73 -32.44 20.82 2.88
CA ALA A 73 -32.11 21.58 4.08
C ALA A 73 -30.79 21.13 4.72
N THR A 74 -30.48 19.83 4.67
CA THR A 74 -29.22 19.27 5.19
C THR A 74 -28.01 19.80 4.42
N TRP A 75 -28.07 19.86 3.09
CA TRP A 75 -27.04 20.50 2.27
C TRP A 75 -26.94 22.00 2.50
N SER A 76 -28.09 22.70 2.60
CA SER A 76 -28.12 24.15 2.84
C SER A 76 -27.45 24.54 4.15
N ARG A 77 -27.52 23.70 5.21
CA ARG A 77 -26.79 23.91 6.46
C ARG A 77 -25.26 23.89 6.29
N ARG A 78 -24.75 23.26 5.23
CA ARG A 78 -23.33 23.28 4.83
C ARG A 78 -23.00 24.39 3.83
N GLY A 79 -23.93 25.32 3.60
CA GLY A 79 -23.74 26.44 2.68
C GLY A 79 -23.72 26.05 1.21
N ILE A 80 -24.34 24.92 0.85
CA ILE A 80 -24.41 24.42 -0.52
C ILE A 80 -25.85 24.21 -0.91
N GLU A 81 -26.21 24.74 -2.06
CA GLU A 81 -27.47 24.43 -2.71
C GLU A 81 -27.23 23.36 -3.77
N ARG A 82 -27.87 22.20 -3.60
CA ARG A 82 -27.83 21.11 -4.59
C ARG A 82 -29.15 21.02 -5.34
N PRO A 83 -29.14 20.71 -6.64
CA PRO A 83 -30.38 20.54 -7.39
C PRO A 83 -31.24 19.43 -6.79
N SER A 84 -32.53 19.72 -6.58
CA SER A 84 -33.52 18.72 -6.13
C SER A 84 -33.94 17.77 -7.24
N GLN A 85 -33.67 18.11 -8.51
CA GLN A 85 -33.90 17.22 -9.66
C GLN A 85 -33.05 15.95 -9.61
N ASP A 86 -31.88 16.01 -8.95
CA ASP A 86 -31.01 14.85 -8.75
C ASP A 86 -31.59 13.88 -7.70
N LEU A 87 -32.64 14.27 -6.96
CA LEU A 87 -33.35 13.39 -6.04
C LEU A 87 -34.45 12.64 -6.78
N LEU A 88 -34.34 11.31 -6.79
CA LEU A 88 -35.21 10.42 -7.57
C LEU A 88 -36.19 9.67 -6.68
N PRO A 89 -37.49 9.62 -7.06
CA PRO A 89 -38.45 8.78 -6.36
C PRO A 89 -38.23 7.30 -6.71
N PRO A 90 -38.66 6.37 -5.84
CA PRO A 90 -38.77 4.96 -6.17
C PRO A 90 -39.59 4.72 -7.46
N SER A 91 -39.33 3.61 -8.14
CA SER A 91 -40.05 3.21 -9.36
C SER A 91 -40.83 1.91 -9.16
N GLY A 92 -41.93 1.76 -9.90
CA GLY A 92 -42.81 0.61 -9.81
C GLY A 92 -43.89 0.72 -8.75
N SER A 93 -44.70 -0.33 -8.63
CA SER A 93 -45.86 -0.33 -7.74
C SER A 93 -45.48 -0.71 -6.30
N LEU A 94 -45.95 0.05 -5.30
CA LEU A 94 -45.89 -0.35 -3.88
C LEU A 94 -46.58 -1.68 -3.61
N ARG A 95 -47.49 -2.11 -4.49
CA ARG A 95 -48.19 -3.41 -4.40
C ARG A 95 -47.38 -4.58 -4.95
N SER A 96 -46.19 -4.33 -5.49
CA SER A 96 -45.33 -5.40 -6.00
C SER A 96 -44.90 -6.31 -4.85
N LEU A 97 -45.00 -7.62 -5.05
CA LEU A 97 -44.61 -8.62 -4.05
C LEU A 97 -43.09 -8.77 -3.90
N LEU A 98 -42.34 -8.20 -4.85
CA LEU A 98 -40.89 -8.20 -4.89
C LEU A 98 -40.38 -6.76 -4.95
N ALA A 99 -39.33 -6.48 -4.20
CA ALA A 99 -38.60 -5.23 -4.27
C ALA A 99 -37.12 -5.43 -4.59
N CYS A 100 -36.53 -4.48 -5.31
CA CYS A 100 -35.10 -4.38 -5.56
C CYS A 100 -34.57 -3.15 -4.82
N HIS A 101 -33.68 -3.40 -3.88
CA HIS A 101 -33.04 -2.39 -3.06
C HIS A 101 -31.59 -2.19 -3.53
N LEU A 102 -31.31 -1.01 -4.08
CA LEU A 102 -30.01 -0.59 -4.61
C LEU A 102 -29.36 0.47 -3.71
N MET A 103 -28.10 0.83 -3.96
CA MET A 103 -27.40 1.82 -3.14
C MET A 103 -27.84 3.24 -3.48
N ASN A 104 -27.64 3.68 -4.72
CA ASN A 104 -28.01 5.00 -5.18
C ASN A 104 -28.07 5.04 -6.72
N PRO A 105 -28.89 5.93 -7.32
CA PRO A 105 -28.84 6.19 -8.74
C PRO A 105 -27.56 6.97 -9.08
N THR A 106 -27.12 6.91 -10.34
CA THR A 106 -25.92 7.62 -10.81
C THR A 106 -26.25 8.60 -11.93
N PHE A 107 -25.33 9.51 -12.25
CA PHE A 107 -25.45 10.36 -13.45
C PHE A 107 -25.17 9.61 -14.75
N TYR A 108 -24.75 8.34 -14.70
CA TYR A 108 -24.43 7.55 -15.88
C TYR A 108 -25.72 6.99 -16.50
N VAL A 109 -26.42 7.87 -17.21
CA VAL A 109 -27.67 7.65 -17.95
C VAL A 109 -27.65 8.48 -19.22
N ALA A 110 -28.52 8.17 -20.18
CA ALA A 110 -28.65 8.97 -21.40
C ALA A 110 -29.07 10.41 -21.10
N ASN A 111 -29.96 10.60 -20.13
CA ASN A 111 -30.41 11.91 -19.70
C ASN A 111 -30.41 12.05 -18.16
N PRO A 112 -29.39 12.71 -17.57
CA PRO A 112 -29.31 12.86 -16.12
C PRO A 112 -30.38 13.77 -15.52
N GLU A 113 -31.06 14.60 -16.34
CA GLU A 113 -32.14 15.49 -15.90
C GLU A 113 -33.48 14.75 -15.74
N ASP A 114 -33.61 13.55 -16.31
CA ASP A 114 -34.82 12.75 -16.15
C ASP A 114 -34.92 12.22 -14.72
N ARG A 115 -36.10 12.41 -14.11
CA ARG A 115 -36.37 11.99 -12.73
C ARG A 115 -36.86 10.55 -12.64
N ILE A 116 -36.18 9.65 -13.35
CA ILE A 116 -36.56 8.24 -13.51
C ILE A 116 -35.48 7.36 -12.89
N THR A 117 -35.89 6.54 -11.90
CA THR A 117 -35.00 5.55 -11.26
C THR A 117 -34.86 4.29 -12.12
N ASP A 118 -35.97 3.80 -12.70
CA ASP A 118 -35.98 2.66 -13.61
C ASP A 118 -35.60 3.04 -15.06
N ASP A 119 -34.40 3.61 -15.24
CA ASP A 119 -33.86 4.01 -16.55
C ASP A 119 -32.89 2.95 -17.11
N PRO A 120 -33.29 2.15 -18.13
CA PRO A 120 -32.45 1.09 -18.69
C PRO A 120 -31.25 1.59 -19.49
N THR A 121 -31.07 2.92 -19.66
CA THR A 121 -29.82 3.47 -20.18
C THR A 121 -28.72 3.50 -19.11
N ASN A 122 -29.09 3.38 -17.83
CA ASN A 122 -28.15 3.10 -16.76
C ASN A 122 -27.69 1.62 -16.82
N PRO A 123 -26.39 1.32 -16.76
CA PRO A 123 -25.92 -0.06 -16.88
C PRO A 123 -26.37 -0.97 -15.72
N THR A 124 -26.52 -0.45 -14.50
CA THR A 124 -27.06 -1.26 -13.38
C THR A 124 -28.51 -1.67 -13.66
N ILE A 125 -29.34 -0.71 -14.07
CA ILE A 125 -30.75 -0.95 -14.38
C ILE A 125 -30.91 -1.82 -15.63
N ALA A 126 -30.07 -1.63 -16.65
CA ALA A 126 -30.04 -2.49 -17.83
C ALA A 126 -29.78 -3.96 -17.48
N LEU A 127 -28.83 -4.21 -16.56
CA LEU A 127 -28.53 -5.55 -16.06
C LEU A 127 -29.68 -6.10 -15.21
N LEU A 128 -30.31 -5.26 -14.39
CA LEU A 128 -31.49 -5.61 -13.62
C LEU A 128 -32.62 -6.08 -14.55
N HIS A 129 -32.92 -5.30 -15.61
CA HIS A 129 -33.89 -5.64 -16.65
C HIS A 129 -33.52 -6.93 -17.37
N GLY A 130 -32.26 -7.06 -17.80
CA GLY A 130 -31.76 -8.25 -18.49
C GLY A 130 -31.88 -9.51 -17.64
N SER A 131 -31.70 -9.37 -16.33
CA SER A 131 -31.92 -10.45 -15.37
C SER A 131 -33.39 -10.71 -15.04
N GLY A 132 -34.33 -9.90 -15.53
CA GLY A 132 -35.78 -10.11 -15.42
C GLY A 132 -36.51 -9.26 -14.37
N PHE A 133 -35.89 -8.20 -13.86
CA PHE A 133 -36.47 -7.30 -12.85
C PHE A 133 -36.58 -5.87 -13.41
N SER A 134 -37.76 -5.27 -13.33
CA SER A 134 -38.06 -3.91 -13.77
C SER A 134 -39.20 -3.32 -12.95
N SER A 135 -39.49 -2.02 -13.09
CA SER A 135 -40.63 -1.38 -12.41
C SER A 135 -42.00 -1.98 -12.76
N LYS A 136 -42.09 -2.81 -13.82
CA LYS A 136 -43.31 -3.52 -14.22
C LYS A 136 -43.65 -4.70 -13.30
N ASN A 137 -42.65 -5.32 -12.69
CA ASN A 137 -42.81 -6.54 -11.88
C ASN A 137 -42.13 -6.48 -10.50
N ALA A 138 -41.39 -5.41 -10.23
CA ALA A 138 -40.74 -5.16 -8.96
C ALA A 138 -40.90 -3.70 -8.54
N PHE A 139 -40.85 -3.46 -7.23
CA PHE A 139 -40.67 -2.13 -6.68
C PHE A 139 -39.17 -1.82 -6.54
N ILE A 140 -38.67 -0.78 -7.19
CA ILE A 140 -37.25 -0.44 -7.25
C ILE A 140 -37.02 0.82 -6.43
N PHE A 141 -36.12 0.75 -5.44
CA PHE A 141 -35.76 1.89 -4.62
C PHE A 141 -34.28 1.84 -4.22
N ASP A 142 -33.75 3.00 -3.83
CA ASP A 142 -32.36 3.19 -3.45
C ASP A 142 -32.24 3.57 -1.98
N GLN A 143 -31.19 3.08 -1.32
CA GLN A 143 -30.83 3.45 0.05
C GLN A 143 -30.51 4.95 0.16
N VAL A 144 -29.91 5.52 -0.88
CA VAL A 144 -29.64 6.96 -1.05
C VAL A 144 -30.30 7.42 -2.36
N CYS A 145 -31.45 8.07 -2.23
CA CYS A 145 -32.29 8.50 -3.36
C CYS A 145 -31.77 9.74 -4.11
N ARG A 146 -30.44 9.96 -4.19
CA ARG A 146 -29.80 11.05 -4.93
C ARG A 146 -28.87 10.49 -6.01
N ARG A 147 -28.95 11.05 -7.23
CA ARG A 147 -27.98 10.78 -8.29
C ARG A 147 -26.60 11.21 -7.82
N GLU A 148 -25.71 10.25 -7.72
CA GLU A 148 -24.34 10.51 -7.30
C GLU A 148 -23.41 9.38 -7.73
N ARG A 149 -22.10 9.61 -7.71
CA ARG A 149 -21.16 8.50 -7.77
C ARG A 149 -21.15 7.76 -6.43
N THR A 150 -21.37 6.45 -6.45
CA THR A 150 -21.53 5.63 -5.23
C THR A 150 -20.33 5.74 -4.28
N ASP A 151 -19.10 5.82 -4.80
CA ASP A 151 -17.90 5.97 -3.98
C ASP A 151 -17.85 7.31 -3.22
N GLU A 152 -18.45 8.35 -3.79
CA GLU A 152 -18.55 9.67 -3.17
C GLU A 152 -19.59 9.67 -2.05
N VAL A 153 -20.72 8.99 -2.28
CA VAL A 153 -21.72 8.76 -1.22
C VAL A 153 -21.07 8.03 -0.05
N ILE A 154 -20.44 6.87 -0.29
CA ILE A 154 -19.81 6.06 0.77
C ILE A 154 -18.73 6.84 1.52
N TYR A 155 -17.94 7.65 0.80
CA TYR A 155 -16.80 8.36 1.39
C TYR A 155 -17.19 9.63 2.15
N PHE A 156 -18.13 10.43 1.62
CA PHE A 156 -18.44 11.75 2.17
C PHE A 156 -19.71 11.79 3.02
N TYR A 157 -20.71 10.93 2.77
CA TYR A 157 -21.94 11.00 3.53
C TYR A 157 -21.70 10.58 4.98
N THR A 158 -21.92 11.52 5.89
CA THR A 158 -21.97 11.25 7.33
C THR A 158 -23.37 10.81 7.73
N ASP A 159 -23.56 10.36 8.97
CA ASP A 159 -24.88 10.02 9.50
C ASP A 159 -25.89 11.17 9.37
N GLU A 160 -25.44 12.43 9.42
CA GLU A 160 -26.27 13.61 9.18
C GLU A 160 -26.92 13.56 7.78
N PHE A 161 -26.14 13.20 6.76
CA PHE A 161 -26.60 13.14 5.38
C PHE A 161 -27.38 11.88 5.08
N TYR A 162 -27.03 10.75 5.68
CA TYR A 162 -27.81 9.53 5.54
C TYR A 162 -29.18 9.61 6.22
N ARG A 163 -29.31 10.32 7.34
CA ARG A 163 -30.54 10.37 8.14
C ARG A 163 -31.83 10.59 7.33
N PRO A 164 -31.97 11.65 6.51
CA PRO A 164 -33.20 11.86 5.75
C PRO A 164 -33.50 10.71 4.77
N HIS A 165 -32.47 10.11 4.18
CA HIS A 165 -32.64 8.93 3.31
C HIS A 165 -33.11 7.71 4.09
N ARG A 166 -32.50 7.43 5.26
CA ARG A 166 -32.88 6.32 6.14
C ARG A 166 -34.31 6.43 6.64
N GLU A 167 -34.71 7.62 7.09
CA GLU A 167 -36.08 7.88 7.54
C GLU A 167 -37.08 7.63 6.40
N PHE A 168 -36.79 8.14 5.19
CA PHE A 168 -37.63 7.90 4.01
C PHE A 168 -37.68 6.43 3.59
N VAL A 169 -36.54 5.74 3.54
CA VAL A 169 -36.46 4.31 3.18
C VAL A 169 -37.18 3.45 4.21
N ARG A 170 -37.09 3.77 5.51
CA ARG A 170 -37.84 3.09 6.57
C ARG A 170 -39.35 3.21 6.35
N GLU A 171 -39.85 4.43 6.14
CA GLU A 171 -41.27 4.67 5.84
C GLU A 171 -41.72 3.91 4.59
N LEU A 172 -40.90 3.93 3.54
CA LEU A 172 -41.17 3.21 2.29
C LEU A 172 -41.26 1.70 2.52
N ARG A 173 -40.32 1.13 3.27
CA ARG A 173 -40.30 -0.30 3.60
C ARG A 173 -41.44 -0.68 4.53
N GLU A 174 -41.94 0.25 5.34
CA GLU A 174 -43.15 0.04 6.15
C GLU A 174 -44.43 -0.05 5.34
N ASN A 175 -44.48 0.63 4.18
CA ASN A 175 -45.68 0.77 3.36
C ASN A 175 -45.65 -0.05 2.05
N MET A 176 -44.56 -0.77 1.74
CA MET A 176 -44.49 -1.64 0.56
C MET A 176 -45.08 -3.04 0.82
N ALA A 177 -45.65 -3.66 -0.23
CA ALA A 177 -46.25 -5.01 -0.19
C ALA A 177 -45.21 -6.12 -0.27
N ALA A 178 -43.96 -5.74 -0.56
CA ALA A 178 -42.93 -6.67 -0.92
C ALA A 178 -42.69 -7.66 0.22
N ILE A 179 -42.95 -8.92 -0.08
CA ILE A 179 -42.66 -10.05 0.80
C ILE A 179 -41.25 -10.59 0.56
N VAL A 180 -40.65 -10.24 -0.59
CA VAL A 180 -39.26 -10.52 -0.94
C VAL A 180 -38.56 -9.20 -1.28
N GLU A 181 -37.44 -8.93 -0.62
CA GLU A 181 -36.54 -7.81 -0.91
C GLU A 181 -35.20 -8.36 -1.40
N ILE A 182 -34.78 -7.98 -2.60
CA ILE A 182 -33.45 -8.30 -3.12
C ILE A 182 -32.54 -7.12 -2.80
N CYS A 183 -31.57 -7.33 -1.92
CA CYS A 183 -30.57 -6.35 -1.54
C CYS A 183 -29.32 -6.52 -2.43
N TRP A 184 -29.04 -5.51 -3.25
CA TRP A 184 -28.03 -5.57 -4.31
C TRP A 184 -26.71 -4.92 -3.91
N GLY A 185 -25.74 -5.73 -3.50
CA GLY A 185 -24.37 -5.30 -3.19
C GLY A 185 -24.11 -5.07 -1.70
N ASP A 186 -22.83 -5.10 -1.34
CA ASP A 186 -22.38 -5.11 0.06
C ASP A 186 -22.61 -3.75 0.76
N CYS A 187 -22.57 -2.62 0.04
CA CYS A 187 -22.90 -1.31 0.62
C CYS A 187 -24.36 -1.19 1.04
N THR A 188 -25.28 -1.58 0.15
CA THR A 188 -26.71 -1.61 0.49
C THR A 188 -26.97 -2.57 1.64
N TRP A 189 -26.30 -3.73 1.64
CA TRP A 189 -26.39 -4.69 2.74
C TRP A 189 -25.90 -4.10 4.07
N GLY A 190 -24.75 -3.40 4.09
CA GLY A 190 -24.22 -2.79 5.30
C GLY A 190 -25.14 -1.73 5.91
N GLU A 191 -25.81 -0.94 5.07
CA GLU A 191 -26.81 0.03 5.52
C GLU A 191 -28.05 -0.67 6.09
N LEU A 192 -28.53 -1.71 5.40
CA LEU A 192 -29.68 -2.53 5.82
C LEU A 192 -29.41 -3.25 7.15
N GLU A 193 -28.22 -3.85 7.31
CA GLU A 193 -27.78 -4.53 8.52
C GLU A 193 -27.66 -3.55 9.69
N ARG A 194 -27.19 -2.33 9.45
CA ARG A 194 -27.15 -1.31 10.50
C ARG A 194 -28.55 -0.90 10.96
N GLU A 195 -29.53 -0.82 10.04
CA GLU A 195 -30.90 -0.44 10.39
C GLU A 195 -31.69 -1.58 11.03
N LEU A 196 -31.52 -2.80 10.55
CA LEU A 196 -32.34 -3.94 10.91
C LEU A 196 -31.62 -5.02 11.72
N GLY A 197 -30.33 -4.88 12.03
CA GLY A 197 -29.50 -5.95 12.59
C GLY A 197 -30.17 -6.85 13.63
N PRO A 198 -30.84 -6.31 14.68
CA PRO A 198 -31.55 -7.12 15.67
C PRO A 198 -32.74 -7.95 15.13
N CYS A 199 -33.31 -7.53 14.00
CA CYS A 199 -34.46 -8.13 13.33
C CYS A 199 -34.07 -9.03 12.15
N LEU A 200 -32.81 -9.05 11.72
CA LEU A 200 -32.34 -9.89 10.62
C LEU A 200 -31.82 -11.22 11.13
N VAL A 201 -32.45 -12.31 10.69
CA VAL A 201 -32.06 -13.67 11.06
C VAL A 201 -31.60 -14.42 9.81
N PRO A 202 -30.33 -14.86 9.73
CA PRO A 202 -29.85 -15.64 8.58
C PRO A 202 -30.57 -16.98 8.52
N PHE A 203 -31.10 -17.37 7.37
CA PHE A 203 -31.74 -18.67 7.17
C PHE A 203 -30.96 -19.46 6.09
N PRO A 204 -30.10 -20.41 6.48
CA PRO A 204 -29.36 -21.19 5.52
C PRO A 204 -30.31 -22.10 4.73
N LEU A 205 -30.27 -21.99 3.40
CA LEU A 205 -30.87 -22.98 2.52
C LEU A 205 -29.91 -24.17 2.36
N TRP A 206 -30.41 -25.29 1.82
CA TRP A 206 -29.65 -26.53 1.67
C TRP A 206 -29.81 -27.14 0.28
N GLY A 207 -29.10 -28.24 0.05
CA GLY A 207 -29.04 -28.91 -1.25
C GLY A 207 -28.52 -27.95 -2.33
N ASP A 208 -29.21 -27.90 -3.46
CA ASP A 208 -28.82 -27.06 -4.60
C ASP A 208 -28.83 -25.56 -4.28
N PHE A 209 -29.53 -25.15 -3.21
CA PHE A 209 -29.66 -23.75 -2.80
C PHE A 209 -28.69 -23.32 -1.70
N GLY A 210 -27.75 -24.18 -1.30
CA GLY A 210 -26.84 -23.92 -0.16
C GLY A 210 -25.96 -22.67 -0.30
N ALA A 211 -25.74 -22.18 -1.52
CA ALA A 211 -24.98 -20.95 -1.77
C ALA A 211 -25.80 -19.66 -1.63
N VAL A 212 -27.12 -19.75 -1.46
CA VAL A 212 -28.02 -18.59 -1.42
C VAL A 212 -28.03 -17.97 -0.03
N ARG A 213 -27.72 -16.67 0.03
CA ARG A 213 -27.76 -15.87 1.26
C ARG A 213 -29.16 -15.32 1.50
N LEU A 214 -29.98 -16.10 2.20
CA LEU A 214 -31.35 -15.75 2.59
C LEU A 214 -31.39 -15.28 4.06
N TYR A 215 -32.15 -14.23 4.33
CA TYR A 215 -32.42 -13.71 5.66
C TYR A 215 -33.93 -13.55 5.85
N LEU A 216 -34.36 -13.75 7.10
CA LEU A 216 -35.70 -13.47 7.57
C LEU A 216 -35.66 -12.12 8.29
N GLU A 217 -36.43 -11.15 7.82
CA GLU A 217 -36.70 -9.94 8.60
C GLU A 217 -37.90 -10.21 9.50
N LEU A 218 -37.67 -10.18 10.80
CA LEU A 218 -38.72 -10.28 11.80
C LEU A 218 -39.31 -8.91 12.11
N ASN A 219 -40.57 -8.87 12.53
CA ASN A 219 -41.12 -7.69 13.17
C ASN A 219 -40.45 -7.47 14.55
N GLU A 220 -40.63 -6.29 15.14
CA GLU A 220 -40.04 -5.92 16.44
C GLU A 220 -40.40 -6.90 17.58
N ASP A 221 -41.50 -7.63 17.44
CA ASP A 221 -41.92 -8.66 18.39
C ASP A 221 -41.08 -9.95 18.34
N ALA A 222 -40.20 -10.09 17.34
CA ALA A 222 -39.42 -11.28 17.00
C ALA A 222 -40.26 -12.58 16.86
N LYS A 223 -41.58 -12.45 16.72
CA LYS A 223 -42.55 -13.55 16.70
C LYS A 223 -43.29 -13.67 15.38
N SER A 224 -43.13 -12.68 14.51
CA SER A 224 -43.75 -12.69 13.19
C SER A 224 -42.73 -12.30 12.13
N LEU A 225 -42.77 -13.02 11.01
CA LEU A 225 -41.97 -12.71 9.83
C LEU A 225 -42.60 -11.52 9.10
N ARG A 226 -41.76 -10.59 8.66
CA ARG A 226 -42.16 -9.42 7.86
C ARG A 226 -41.88 -9.62 6.39
N ARG A 227 -40.68 -10.09 6.03
CA ARG A 227 -40.25 -10.35 4.66
C ARG A 227 -39.04 -11.27 4.60
N PHE A 228 -38.84 -11.86 3.42
CA PHE A 228 -37.60 -12.52 3.04
C PHE A 228 -36.65 -11.50 2.41
N ILE A 229 -35.36 -11.55 2.78
CA ILE A 229 -34.32 -10.71 2.18
C ILE A 229 -33.24 -11.59 1.56
N LEU A 230 -32.94 -11.34 0.28
CA LEU A 230 -31.82 -11.99 -0.40
C LEU A 230 -30.67 -11.02 -0.56
N HIS A 231 -29.49 -11.39 -0.05
CA HIS A 231 -28.28 -10.63 -0.26
C HIS A 231 -27.53 -11.15 -1.49
N VAL A 232 -27.59 -10.37 -2.57
CA VAL A 232 -26.97 -10.70 -3.86
C VAL A 232 -25.86 -9.70 -4.22
N ARG A 233 -25.02 -10.04 -5.19
CA ARG A 233 -23.98 -9.11 -5.65
C ARG A 233 -24.61 -7.99 -6.47
N HIS A 234 -24.00 -6.80 -6.39
CA HIS A 234 -24.41 -5.67 -7.23
C HIS A 234 -24.35 -6.05 -8.72
N PRO A 235 -25.32 -5.67 -9.58
CA PRO A 235 -25.36 -6.13 -10.98
C PRO A 235 -24.07 -5.85 -11.75
N GLN A 236 -23.48 -4.67 -11.56
CA GLN A 236 -22.26 -4.27 -12.26
C GLN A 236 -21.00 -5.04 -11.80
N PHE A 237 -21.05 -5.81 -10.71
CA PHE A 237 -19.98 -6.73 -10.33
C PHE A 237 -19.61 -7.66 -11.50
N PHE A 238 -20.60 -8.16 -12.25
CA PHE A 238 -20.39 -9.10 -13.37
C PHE A 238 -19.80 -8.48 -14.63
N VAL A 239 -19.64 -7.15 -14.64
CA VAL A 239 -19.09 -6.39 -15.77
C VAL A 239 -17.76 -5.73 -15.39
N ARG A 240 -17.66 -5.17 -14.17
CA ARG A 240 -16.54 -4.32 -13.73
C ARG A 240 -15.45 -5.04 -12.93
N SER A 241 -15.75 -6.15 -12.26
CA SER A 241 -14.80 -6.85 -11.36
C SER A 241 -13.58 -7.47 -12.07
N GLY A 242 -13.41 -7.29 -13.38
CA GLY A 242 -12.39 -8.00 -14.15
C GLY A 242 -12.60 -9.52 -14.13
N LEU A 243 -13.81 -10.01 -13.83
CA LEU A 243 -14.14 -11.45 -13.85
C LEU A 243 -13.78 -12.15 -15.15
N GLY A 244 -13.78 -11.44 -16.28
CA GLY A 244 -13.27 -11.97 -17.55
C GLY A 244 -11.79 -12.36 -17.52
N LYS A 245 -10.99 -11.77 -16.61
CA LYS A 245 -9.56 -12.06 -16.38
C LYS A 245 -9.34 -13.12 -15.29
N LEU A 246 -10.30 -13.32 -14.39
CA LEU A 246 -10.28 -14.40 -13.37
C LEU A 246 -10.60 -15.79 -13.95
N GLY A 247 -10.84 -15.87 -15.26
CA GLY A 247 -11.13 -17.11 -15.98
C GLY A 247 -12.62 -17.43 -16.07
N VAL A 248 -12.98 -18.28 -17.04
CA VAL A 248 -14.36 -18.69 -17.32
C VAL A 248 -15.01 -19.36 -16.09
N GLU A 249 -14.22 -20.10 -15.31
CA GLU A 249 -14.71 -20.85 -14.14
C GLU A 249 -15.14 -19.94 -12.98
N ALA A 250 -14.36 -18.90 -12.67
CA ALA A 250 -14.72 -17.94 -11.63
C ALA A 250 -16.05 -17.24 -11.98
N ARG A 251 -16.17 -16.79 -13.24
CA ARG A 251 -17.40 -16.19 -13.76
C ARG A 251 -18.59 -17.15 -13.64
N LYS A 252 -18.42 -18.42 -14.04
CA LYS A 252 -19.46 -19.43 -13.94
C LYS A 252 -19.94 -19.58 -12.49
N ASN A 253 -19.02 -19.73 -11.53
CA ASN A 253 -19.35 -19.92 -10.13
C ASN A 253 -20.09 -18.71 -9.51
N TYR A 254 -19.62 -17.48 -9.78
CA TYR A 254 -20.29 -16.29 -9.26
C TYR A 254 -21.63 -16.03 -9.95
N GLY A 255 -21.71 -16.27 -11.27
CA GLY A 255 -22.93 -16.09 -12.05
C GLY A 255 -24.00 -17.10 -11.64
N GLU A 256 -23.63 -18.37 -11.49
CA GLU A 256 -24.51 -19.45 -11.04
C GLU A 256 -25.10 -19.16 -9.65
N ALA A 257 -24.26 -18.79 -8.67
CA ALA A 257 -24.75 -18.44 -7.34
C ALA A 257 -25.69 -17.23 -7.34
N GLN A 258 -25.40 -16.24 -8.20
CA GLN A 258 -26.24 -15.06 -8.37
C GLN A 258 -27.61 -15.41 -8.96
N ASP A 259 -27.60 -16.09 -10.10
CA ASP A 259 -28.80 -16.48 -10.83
C ASP A 259 -29.69 -17.42 -10.01
N LEU A 260 -29.08 -18.31 -9.22
CA LEU A 260 -29.76 -19.17 -8.27
C LEU A 260 -30.49 -18.37 -7.18
N ALA A 261 -29.85 -17.34 -6.62
CA ALA A 261 -30.51 -16.46 -5.64
C ALA A 261 -31.70 -15.70 -6.28
N LEU A 262 -31.55 -15.21 -7.51
CA LEU A 262 -32.65 -14.55 -8.22
C LEU A 262 -33.80 -15.52 -8.55
N THR A 263 -33.48 -16.78 -8.81
CA THR A 263 -34.48 -17.86 -8.95
C THR A 263 -35.22 -18.11 -7.64
N VAL A 264 -34.52 -18.15 -6.50
CA VAL A 264 -35.15 -18.24 -5.17
C VAL A 264 -36.10 -17.07 -4.95
N ALA A 265 -35.68 -15.83 -5.26
CA ALA A 265 -36.53 -14.64 -5.09
C ALA A 265 -37.88 -14.75 -5.82
N ARG A 266 -37.86 -15.23 -7.08
CA ARG A 266 -39.07 -15.46 -7.89
C ARG A 266 -39.96 -16.57 -7.33
N ARG A 267 -39.35 -17.69 -6.95
CA ARG A 267 -40.09 -18.83 -6.38
C ARG A 267 -40.76 -18.45 -5.07
N LEU A 268 -40.12 -17.64 -4.22
CA LEU A 268 -40.72 -17.18 -2.97
C LEU A 268 -41.97 -16.33 -3.18
N ILE A 269 -42.05 -15.52 -4.24
CA ILE A 269 -43.28 -14.76 -4.54
C ILE A 269 -44.38 -15.60 -5.20
N GLY A 270 -44.09 -16.83 -5.63
CA GLY A 270 -45.00 -17.72 -6.35
C GLY A 270 -45.11 -17.40 -7.84
N ASP A 271 -44.05 -16.79 -8.39
CA ASP A 271 -44.02 -16.42 -9.80
C ASP A 271 -43.40 -17.53 -10.66
N ARG A 272 -44.12 -17.91 -11.71
CA ARG A 272 -43.68 -18.90 -12.71
C ARG A 272 -42.99 -18.26 -13.92
N ILE A 273 -42.71 -16.95 -13.91
CA ILE A 273 -42.06 -16.26 -15.03
C ILE A 273 -40.77 -16.98 -15.47
N SER A 274 -40.76 -17.36 -16.75
CA SER A 274 -39.73 -18.11 -17.49
C SER A 274 -38.53 -17.27 -17.92
N SER A 275 -38.21 -16.16 -17.24
CA SER A 275 -37.02 -15.37 -17.61
C SER A 275 -35.75 -16.14 -17.28
N ALA A 276 -34.79 -16.11 -18.22
CA ALA A 276 -33.56 -16.92 -18.25
C ALA A 276 -32.96 -17.20 -16.86
N VAL A 277 -32.98 -18.48 -16.47
CA VAL A 277 -32.50 -18.99 -15.18
C VAL A 277 -31.00 -18.79 -14.99
N ASP A 278 -30.26 -18.42 -16.05
CA ASP A 278 -28.80 -18.39 -16.04
C ASP A 278 -28.23 -17.09 -16.66
N TYR A 279 -28.85 -15.92 -16.43
CA TYR A 279 -28.46 -14.65 -17.08
C TYR A 279 -26.99 -14.26 -16.80
N PHE A 280 -26.57 -14.19 -15.54
CA PHE A 280 -25.21 -13.79 -15.17
C PHE A 280 -24.18 -14.90 -15.43
N GLN A 281 -24.60 -16.16 -15.39
CA GLN A 281 -23.78 -17.33 -15.70
C GLN A 281 -23.48 -17.44 -17.20
N THR A 282 -24.50 -17.33 -18.07
CA THR A 282 -24.39 -17.66 -19.50
C THR A 282 -24.20 -16.46 -20.40
N ARG A 283 -24.77 -15.29 -20.07
CA ARG A 283 -24.60 -14.10 -20.90
C ARG A 283 -23.32 -13.39 -20.51
N LEU A 284 -22.64 -12.87 -21.53
CA LEU A 284 -21.63 -11.83 -21.38
C LEU A 284 -22.39 -10.51 -21.34
N PRO A 285 -22.63 -9.87 -20.17
CA PRO A 285 -23.20 -8.53 -20.16
C PRO A 285 -22.23 -7.48 -20.75
N LEU A 286 -21.04 -7.92 -21.18
CA LEU A 286 -19.91 -7.14 -21.72
C LEU A 286 -20.23 -6.21 -22.89
N LYS A 287 -21.45 -6.17 -23.43
CA LYS A 287 -21.80 -5.28 -24.55
C LYS A 287 -23.10 -4.50 -24.40
N GLN A 288 -23.93 -4.73 -23.39
CA GLN A 288 -25.32 -4.26 -23.40
C GLN A 288 -25.60 -2.92 -22.71
N GLY A 289 -24.62 -2.20 -22.16
CA GLY A 289 -24.93 -0.91 -21.49
C GLY A 289 -23.77 0.06 -21.20
N ASN A 290 -22.58 -0.15 -21.76
CA ASN A 290 -21.37 0.53 -21.24
C ASN A 290 -20.87 1.73 -22.06
N ARG A 291 -21.58 2.18 -23.10
CA ARG A 291 -21.12 3.34 -23.87
C ARG A 291 -22.22 4.34 -24.04
N LEU A 292 -22.22 5.31 -23.13
CA LEU A 292 -22.82 6.61 -23.37
C LEU A 292 -22.28 7.19 -24.68
N SER A 293 -23.14 7.94 -25.38
CA SER A 293 -22.64 8.77 -26.48
C SER A 293 -21.70 9.82 -25.91
N ARG A 294 -20.77 10.35 -26.71
CA ARG A 294 -19.87 11.44 -26.28
C ARG A 294 -20.63 12.61 -25.63
N ARG A 295 -21.80 12.94 -26.18
CA ARG A 295 -22.69 13.98 -25.63
C ARG A 295 -23.20 13.62 -24.23
N HIS A 296 -23.57 12.37 -23.99
CA HIS A 296 -24.03 11.92 -22.67
C HIS A 296 -22.86 11.86 -21.67
N ASP A 297 -21.66 11.47 -22.12
CA ASP A 297 -20.45 11.55 -21.27
C ASP A 297 -20.12 12.98 -20.86
N ASP A 298 -20.25 13.96 -21.77
CA ASP A 298 -20.03 15.37 -21.44
C ASP A 298 -21.03 15.86 -20.38
N LEU A 299 -22.30 15.46 -20.48
CA LEU A 299 -23.32 15.76 -19.48
C LEU A 299 -23.01 15.08 -18.14
N TYR A 300 -22.70 13.79 -18.15
CA TYR A 300 -22.27 13.06 -16.96
C TYR A 300 -21.11 13.78 -16.26
N ASN A 301 -20.06 14.12 -17.00
CA ASN A 301 -18.88 14.79 -16.46
C ASN A 301 -19.23 16.16 -15.86
N LYS A 302 -20.13 16.92 -16.52
CA LYS A 302 -20.61 18.20 -15.98
C LYS A 302 -21.31 18.01 -14.63
N HIS A 303 -22.25 17.08 -14.52
CA HIS A 303 -22.96 16.82 -13.26
C HIS A 303 -22.02 16.31 -12.15
N HIS A 304 -21.10 15.41 -12.52
CA HIS A 304 -20.09 14.89 -11.59
C HIS A 304 -19.16 15.98 -11.07
N GLN A 305 -18.71 16.93 -11.91
CA GLN A 305 -17.89 18.05 -11.45
C GLN A 305 -18.65 19.00 -10.51
N LEU A 306 -19.95 19.21 -10.75
CA LEU A 306 -20.80 19.98 -9.83
C LEU A 306 -20.91 19.28 -8.47
N ALA A 307 -21.10 17.95 -8.45
CA ALA A 307 -21.12 17.16 -7.23
C ALA A 307 -19.78 17.22 -6.47
N LEU A 308 -18.66 17.03 -7.16
CA LEU A 308 -17.31 17.16 -6.58
C LEU A 308 -17.06 18.53 -5.96
N THR A 309 -17.54 19.59 -6.61
CA THR A 309 -17.44 20.95 -6.08
C THR A 309 -18.25 21.10 -4.79
N ALA A 310 -19.47 20.55 -4.76
CA ALA A 310 -20.29 20.51 -3.55
C ALA A 310 -19.59 19.74 -2.42
N PHE A 311 -19.03 18.55 -2.69
CA PHE A 311 -18.31 17.78 -1.67
C PHE A 311 -17.10 18.52 -1.12
N LYS A 312 -16.33 19.21 -1.98
CA LYS A 312 -15.17 20.00 -1.57
C LYS A 312 -15.55 21.12 -0.60
N VAL A 313 -16.70 21.76 -0.81
CA VAL A 313 -17.21 22.82 0.07
C VAL A 313 -17.79 22.22 1.36
N ALA A 314 -18.53 21.12 1.30
CA ALA A 314 -19.21 20.52 2.45
C ALA A 314 -18.23 19.82 3.41
N PHE A 315 -17.18 19.23 2.85
CA PHE A 315 -16.26 18.32 3.53
C PHE A 315 -14.79 18.63 3.21
N PRO A 316 -14.31 19.87 3.45
CA PRO A 316 -12.98 20.30 3.00
C PRO A 316 -11.85 19.43 3.56
N GLU A 317 -11.94 19.01 4.83
CA GLU A 317 -10.94 18.14 5.45
C GLU A 317 -10.91 16.72 4.87
N GLN A 318 -12.07 16.11 4.65
CA GLN A 318 -12.16 14.77 4.06
C GLN A 318 -11.73 14.80 2.59
N TYR A 319 -12.09 15.87 1.87
CA TYR A 319 -11.67 16.07 0.50
C TYR A 319 -10.15 16.22 0.40
N GLN A 320 -9.53 16.98 1.30
CA GLN A 320 -8.07 17.10 1.38
C GLN A 320 -7.41 15.74 1.69
N LYS A 321 -7.95 14.98 2.65
CA LYS A 321 -7.45 13.62 2.97
C LYS A 321 -7.51 12.68 1.76
N ARG A 322 -8.56 12.76 0.95
CA ARG A 322 -8.67 12.03 -0.32
C ARG A 322 -7.58 12.45 -1.30
N ALA A 323 -7.40 13.76 -1.50
CA ALA A 323 -6.37 14.30 -2.38
C ALA A 323 -4.95 13.86 -1.95
N ASP A 324 -4.63 13.96 -0.66
CA ASP A 324 -3.34 13.53 -0.09
C ASP A 324 -3.12 12.02 -0.27
N ARG A 325 -4.18 11.21 -0.21
CA ARG A 325 -4.11 9.77 -0.47
C ARG A 325 -3.84 9.48 -1.94
N GLU A 326 -4.57 10.11 -2.85
CA GLU A 326 -4.38 9.94 -4.29
C GLU A 326 -2.97 10.37 -4.72
N GLU A 327 -2.45 11.45 -4.14
CA GLU A 327 -1.07 11.88 -4.35
C GLU A 327 -0.05 10.86 -3.85
N ARG A 328 -0.27 10.26 -2.67
CA ARG A 328 0.58 9.17 -2.16
C ARG A 328 0.59 7.95 -3.07
N LEU A 329 -0.57 7.56 -3.61
CA LEU A 329 -0.66 6.45 -4.57
C LEU A 329 0.05 6.77 -5.90
N ARG A 330 -0.09 8.00 -6.40
CA ARG A 330 0.70 8.46 -7.58
C ARG A 330 2.20 8.41 -7.30
N ASN A 331 2.64 8.92 -6.16
CA ASN A 331 4.05 8.91 -5.76
C ASN A 331 4.59 7.47 -5.59
N ALA A 332 3.77 6.54 -5.11
CA ALA A 332 4.11 5.13 -5.03
C ALA A 332 4.35 4.49 -6.41
N SER A 333 3.50 4.80 -7.38
CA SER A 333 3.65 4.33 -8.77
C SER A 333 4.96 4.85 -9.39
N VAL A 334 5.27 6.14 -9.18
CA VAL A 334 6.55 6.73 -9.60
C VAL A 334 7.74 6.04 -8.93
N LEU A 335 7.65 5.77 -7.62
CA LEU A 335 8.71 5.10 -6.87
C LEU A 335 8.99 3.68 -7.38
N LEU A 336 7.95 2.94 -7.79
CA LEU A 336 8.13 1.62 -8.42
C LEU A 336 8.87 1.73 -9.75
N GLN A 337 8.56 2.73 -10.58
CA GLN A 337 9.25 2.97 -11.84
C GLN A 337 10.72 3.35 -11.63
N ASP A 338 11.03 4.15 -10.61
CA ASP A 338 12.40 4.55 -10.30
C ASP A 338 13.24 3.41 -9.71
N LEU A 339 12.65 2.54 -8.88
CA LEU A 339 13.32 1.34 -8.40
C LEU A 339 13.71 0.41 -9.57
N LYS A 340 12.84 0.27 -10.57
CA LYS A 340 13.14 -0.50 -11.79
C LYS A 340 14.37 0.02 -12.54
N LYS A 341 14.51 1.34 -12.65
CA LYS A 341 15.69 1.97 -13.28
C LYS A 341 16.96 1.72 -12.49
N ALA A 342 16.88 1.74 -11.15
CA ALA A 342 18.04 1.55 -10.27
C ALA A 342 18.60 0.12 -10.28
N PHE A 343 17.79 -0.88 -10.66
CA PHE A 343 18.16 -2.29 -10.69
C PHE A 343 18.43 -2.84 -12.11
N GLN A 344 18.54 -1.97 -13.12
CA GLN A 344 19.16 -2.40 -14.39
C GLN A 344 20.63 -2.76 -14.12
N PRO A 345 21.13 -3.92 -14.59
CA PRO A 345 22.41 -4.45 -14.16
C PRO A 345 23.54 -3.52 -14.59
N MET A 346 24.13 -2.79 -13.62
CA MET A 346 25.41 -2.14 -13.83
C MET A 346 26.48 -3.22 -13.91
N ILE A 347 27.05 -3.32 -15.11
CA ILE A 347 28.14 -4.22 -15.48
C ILE A 347 29.30 -4.10 -14.48
N THR A 348 29.77 -5.26 -14.05
CA THR A 348 30.80 -5.57 -13.05
C THR A 348 32.11 -4.81 -13.23
N PHE A 349 32.67 -4.29 -12.13
CA PHE A 349 34.09 -3.94 -12.00
C PHE A 349 34.79 -4.98 -11.12
N GLU A 350 35.82 -5.62 -11.67
CA GLU A 350 36.71 -6.56 -10.96
C GLU A 350 37.68 -5.81 -10.02
N ARG A 351 37.91 -6.36 -8.81
CA ARG A 351 39.06 -6.03 -7.95
C ARG A 351 39.19 -6.94 -6.72
N GLU A 352 40.11 -7.91 -6.79
CA GLU A 352 40.40 -8.91 -5.73
C GLU A 352 40.92 -8.22 -4.44
N GLU A 353 40.78 -8.72 -3.20
CA GLU A 353 40.85 -10.10 -2.67
C GLU A 353 39.92 -10.36 -1.44
N ILE A 354 39.25 -11.51 -1.50
CA ILE A 354 38.85 -12.55 -0.51
C ILE A 354 37.88 -13.39 -1.36
N SER A 355 38.35 -14.47 -2.02
CA SER A 355 37.63 -15.22 -3.09
C SER A 355 36.47 -14.40 -3.66
N GLN A 356 36.79 -13.27 -4.30
CA GLN A 356 35.83 -12.19 -4.55
C GLN A 356 34.60 -12.71 -5.28
N SER A 357 34.80 -13.76 -6.08
CA SER A 357 33.80 -14.61 -6.71
C SER A 357 32.65 -15.08 -5.80
N ALA A 358 32.92 -15.46 -4.55
CA ALA A 358 31.92 -15.96 -3.60
C ALA A 358 31.10 -14.83 -2.97
N LEU A 359 31.75 -13.70 -2.64
CA LEU A 359 31.08 -12.49 -2.16
C LEU A 359 30.26 -11.82 -3.26
N GLU A 360 30.78 -11.80 -4.49
CA GLU A 360 30.07 -11.37 -5.70
C GLU A 360 28.95 -12.34 -6.06
N SER A 361 29.13 -13.65 -5.85
CA SER A 361 28.05 -14.63 -6.01
C SER A 361 26.92 -14.39 -5.02
N LEU A 362 27.22 -14.17 -3.74
CA LEU A 362 26.20 -13.82 -2.74
C LEU A 362 25.54 -12.46 -3.01
N GLY A 363 26.32 -11.47 -3.45
CA GLY A 363 25.80 -10.17 -3.89
C GLY A 363 24.85 -10.29 -5.08
N ARG A 364 25.26 -11.01 -6.14
CA ARG A 364 24.43 -11.28 -7.32
C ARG A 364 23.15 -12.02 -6.96
N LYS A 365 23.24 -13.12 -6.19
CA LYS A 365 22.06 -13.88 -5.76
C LYS A 365 21.08 -13.02 -4.95
N LYS A 366 21.59 -12.12 -4.11
CA LYS A 366 20.76 -11.15 -3.40
C LYS A 366 20.06 -10.19 -4.40
N ASP A 367 20.81 -9.62 -5.33
CA ASP A 367 20.28 -8.65 -6.29
C ASP A 367 19.26 -9.31 -7.24
N GLU A 368 19.49 -10.57 -7.66
CA GLU A 368 18.54 -11.42 -8.39
C GLU A 368 17.26 -11.62 -7.59
N ARG A 369 17.36 -11.98 -6.30
CA ARG A 369 16.18 -12.14 -5.43
C ARG A 369 15.42 -10.84 -5.24
N LEU A 370 16.11 -9.70 -5.11
CA LEU A 370 15.46 -8.38 -5.03
C LEU A 370 14.72 -8.06 -6.33
N ALA A 371 15.34 -8.31 -7.48
CA ALA A 371 14.73 -8.10 -8.79
C ALA A 371 13.48 -8.99 -8.97
N GLU A 372 13.53 -10.25 -8.52
CA GLU A 372 12.39 -11.17 -8.53
C GLU A 372 11.22 -10.66 -7.66
N ILE A 373 11.50 -10.17 -6.45
CA ILE A 373 10.47 -9.58 -5.57
C ILE A 373 9.83 -8.36 -6.20
N ILE A 374 10.64 -7.45 -6.78
CA ILE A 374 10.13 -6.24 -7.44
C ILE A 374 9.31 -6.60 -8.68
N SER A 375 9.81 -7.51 -9.52
CA SER A 375 9.12 -7.92 -10.74
C SER A 375 7.81 -8.68 -10.44
N SER A 376 7.81 -9.56 -9.45
CA SER A 376 6.59 -10.27 -9.02
C SER A 376 5.56 -9.30 -8.40
N PHE A 377 6.01 -8.31 -7.63
CA PHE A 377 5.11 -7.26 -7.13
C PHE A 377 4.58 -6.40 -8.26
N GLU A 378 5.41 -6.01 -9.24
CA GLU A 378 4.97 -5.24 -10.40
C GLU A 378 3.88 -6.00 -11.16
N LYS A 379 4.03 -7.31 -11.36
CA LYS A 379 2.99 -8.13 -12.00
C LYS A 379 1.69 -8.12 -11.20
N VAL A 380 1.76 -8.34 -9.89
CA VAL A 380 0.60 -8.29 -9.01
C VAL A 380 -0.04 -6.90 -8.99
N TYR A 381 0.76 -5.85 -8.90
CA TYR A 381 0.30 -4.46 -8.91
C TYR A 381 -0.27 -4.07 -10.27
N GLN A 382 0.29 -4.57 -11.37
CA GLN A 382 -0.29 -4.43 -12.71
C GLN A 382 -1.56 -5.25 -12.87
N ASP A 383 -1.72 -6.39 -12.23
CA ASP A 383 -2.99 -7.13 -12.24
C ASP A 383 -4.08 -6.34 -11.50
N LEU A 384 -3.69 -5.62 -10.43
CA LEU A 384 -4.54 -4.65 -9.72
C LEU A 384 -4.82 -3.39 -10.58
N ASN A 385 -3.82 -2.86 -11.31
CA ASN A 385 -3.92 -1.62 -12.09
C ASN A 385 -4.33 -1.79 -13.55
N CYS A 386 -4.18 -2.96 -14.20
CA CYS A 386 -4.59 -3.19 -15.59
C CYS A 386 -6.11 -3.28 -15.73
N GLN A 387 -6.83 -3.15 -14.62
CA GLN A 387 -8.23 -2.83 -14.63
C GLN A 387 -8.46 -1.28 -14.85
N GLU A 388 -7.42 -0.42 -14.92
CA GLU A 388 -7.48 1.04 -15.21
C GLU A 388 -7.37 1.39 -16.71
N SER A 389 -6.95 0.48 -17.60
CA SER A 389 -6.61 0.82 -18.99
C SER A 389 -7.75 0.72 -20.02
N SER A 390 -8.97 0.42 -19.59
CA SER A 390 -10.12 0.83 -20.39
C SER A 390 -10.38 2.31 -20.11
N ASN A 391 -10.30 3.16 -21.13
CA ASN A 391 -10.85 4.53 -21.11
C ASN A 391 -12.37 4.59 -20.84
N ASP A 392 -12.97 3.49 -20.39
CA ASP A 392 -14.37 3.36 -20.00
C ASP A 392 -14.41 3.35 -18.46
N LEU A 393 -15.28 4.22 -17.92
CA LEU A 393 -15.38 4.66 -16.53
C LEU A 393 -15.30 3.56 -15.45
N GLU A 394 -14.73 4.02 -14.33
CA GLU A 394 -14.56 3.42 -13.00
C GLU A 394 -13.30 2.58 -12.80
N THR A 395 -12.48 3.08 -11.87
CA THR A 395 -11.25 2.44 -11.46
C THR A 395 -11.55 1.19 -10.62
N PRO A 396 -10.69 0.18 -10.68
CA PRO A 396 -10.87 -1.13 -10.04
C PRO A 396 -10.72 -1.07 -8.52
N TRP A 397 -10.15 0.03 -8.05
CA TRP A 397 -10.06 0.43 -6.66
C TRP A 397 -11.42 0.61 -5.99
N ASP A 398 -12.52 0.69 -6.75
CA ASP A 398 -13.85 1.01 -6.22
C ASP A 398 -14.51 -0.18 -5.50
N ILE A 399 -14.24 -1.44 -5.87
CA ILE A 399 -14.63 -2.64 -5.07
C ILE A 399 -13.64 -2.85 -3.90
N ALA A 400 -12.40 -2.41 -4.08
CA ALA A 400 -11.35 -2.53 -3.07
C ALA A 400 -11.58 -1.65 -1.85
N ARG A 401 -12.29 -0.51 -1.99
CA ARG A 401 -12.53 0.49 -0.93
C ARG A 401 -13.45 -0.01 0.20
N GLU A 402 -14.33 -0.97 -0.08
CA GLU A 402 -15.35 -1.49 0.85
C GLU A 402 -14.85 -2.65 1.70
N CYS A 403 -13.71 -3.22 1.33
CA CYS A 403 -13.23 -4.46 1.89
C CYS A 403 -12.26 -4.21 3.05
N THR A 404 -12.75 -4.41 4.28
CA THR A 404 -11.89 -4.35 5.47
C THR A 404 -11.29 -5.72 5.83
N SER A 405 -11.94 -6.81 5.42
CA SER A 405 -11.53 -8.19 5.73
C SER A 405 -10.36 -8.67 4.86
N TRP A 406 -9.57 -9.60 5.39
CA TRP A 406 -8.40 -10.16 4.70
C TRP A 406 -8.80 -11.00 3.47
N GLU A 407 -9.93 -11.69 3.57
CA GLU A 407 -10.49 -12.60 2.56
C GLU A 407 -10.86 -11.88 1.25
N ALA A 408 -10.98 -10.56 1.31
CA ALA A 408 -11.25 -9.72 0.16
C ALA A 408 -10.01 -9.30 -0.63
N LEU A 409 -8.78 -9.56 -0.13
CA LEU A 409 -7.58 -9.40 -0.94
C LEU A 409 -7.61 -10.37 -2.11
N PRO A 410 -7.27 -9.94 -3.34
CA PRO A 410 -7.08 -10.85 -4.45
C PRO A 410 -6.07 -11.94 -4.07
N ARG A 411 -6.41 -13.21 -4.31
CA ARG A 411 -5.61 -14.37 -3.85
C ARG A 411 -4.15 -14.24 -4.23
N HIS A 412 -3.86 -13.90 -5.48
CA HIS A 412 -2.48 -13.72 -5.95
C HIS A 412 -1.71 -12.63 -5.20
N PHE A 413 -2.38 -11.58 -4.70
CA PHE A 413 -1.75 -10.54 -3.90
C PHE A 413 -1.57 -10.96 -2.43
N ALA A 414 -2.56 -11.63 -1.85
CA ALA A 414 -2.43 -12.24 -0.53
C ALA A 414 -1.28 -13.26 -0.52
N ASP A 415 -1.22 -14.14 -1.52
CA ASP A 415 -0.16 -15.13 -1.74
C ASP A 415 1.20 -14.45 -1.89
N TRP A 416 1.27 -13.35 -2.66
CA TRP A 416 2.51 -12.58 -2.79
C TRP A 416 2.98 -12.03 -1.45
N ILE A 417 2.10 -11.44 -0.64
CA ILE A 417 2.43 -10.95 0.71
C ILE A 417 2.91 -12.09 1.60
N GLN A 418 2.22 -13.22 1.59
CA GLN A 418 2.53 -14.39 2.41
C GLN A 418 3.85 -15.06 2.02
N ALA A 419 4.24 -14.97 0.74
CA ALA A 419 5.48 -15.51 0.22
C ALA A 419 6.73 -14.68 0.59
N GLN A 420 6.58 -13.44 1.09
CA GLN A 420 7.72 -12.61 1.44
C GLN A 420 8.26 -12.97 2.82
N GLU A 421 9.43 -13.62 2.86
CA GLU A 421 10.13 -13.96 4.10
C GLU A 421 10.33 -12.75 5.02
N GLY A 422 10.59 -11.56 4.46
CA GLY A 422 10.80 -10.34 5.25
C GLY A 422 9.52 -9.66 5.76
N LEU A 423 8.34 -10.18 5.40
CA LEU A 423 7.04 -9.74 5.93
C LEU A 423 6.51 -10.68 7.03
N LYS A 424 7.19 -11.79 7.31
CA LYS A 424 6.81 -12.72 8.36
C LYS A 424 7.11 -12.16 9.76
N LEU A 425 6.38 -12.67 10.75
CA LEU A 425 6.55 -12.33 12.16
C LEU A 425 6.93 -13.60 12.93
N GLY A 426 8.22 -13.84 13.12
CA GLY A 426 8.70 -15.07 13.77
C GLY A 426 8.41 -16.31 12.92
N GLY A 427 8.67 -16.23 11.61
CA GLY A 427 8.44 -17.29 10.64
C GLY A 427 7.00 -17.44 10.16
N GLU A 428 6.03 -16.77 10.79
CA GLU A 428 4.62 -16.87 10.40
C GLU A 428 4.23 -15.83 9.34
N PRO A 429 3.57 -16.25 8.23
CA PRO A 429 3.10 -15.34 7.20
C PRO A 429 1.88 -14.52 7.67
N ILE A 430 1.66 -13.36 7.04
CA ILE A 430 0.50 -12.49 7.32
C ILE A 430 -0.78 -13.18 6.82
N ARG A 431 -1.71 -13.49 7.72
CA ARG A 431 -2.98 -14.18 7.39
C ARG A 431 -4.24 -13.40 7.70
N ASN A 432 -4.11 -12.20 8.26
CA ASN A 432 -5.25 -11.38 8.65
C ASN A 432 -4.88 -9.89 8.69
N ARG A 433 -5.91 -9.04 8.75
CA ARG A 433 -5.78 -7.59 8.82
C ARG A 433 -4.90 -7.12 9.99
N ASN A 434 -5.04 -7.71 11.17
CA ASN A 434 -4.29 -7.27 12.37
C ASN A 434 -2.78 -7.47 12.21
N MET A 435 -2.37 -8.59 11.60
CA MET A 435 -0.97 -8.84 11.25
C MET A 435 -0.47 -7.83 10.21
N LEU A 436 -1.30 -7.50 9.22
CA LEU A 436 -0.97 -6.51 8.18
C LEU A 436 -0.82 -5.09 8.75
N VAL A 437 -1.71 -4.68 9.66
CA VAL A 437 -1.60 -3.42 10.41
C VAL A 437 -0.31 -3.40 11.23
N THR A 438 0.00 -4.50 11.91
CA THR A 438 1.25 -4.65 12.67
C THR A 438 2.47 -4.49 11.76
N ALA A 439 2.49 -5.14 10.59
CA ALA A 439 3.55 -5.01 9.60
C ALA A 439 3.71 -3.56 9.12
N SER A 440 2.59 -2.88 8.83
CA SER A 440 2.59 -1.46 8.46
C SER A 440 3.27 -0.59 9.52
N HIS A 441 2.91 -0.74 10.80
CA HIS A 441 3.55 -0.01 11.89
C HIS A 441 5.06 -0.29 12.00
N LEU A 442 5.47 -1.56 11.86
CA LEU A 442 6.88 -1.96 11.93
C LEU A 442 7.72 -1.38 10.78
N LEU A 443 7.12 -1.24 9.59
CA LEU A 443 7.76 -0.69 8.39
C LEU A 443 7.83 0.85 8.37
N HIS A 444 6.89 1.54 9.03
CA HIS A 444 6.83 3.02 9.09
C HIS A 444 7.52 3.63 10.33
N ARG A 445 8.35 2.85 11.03
CA ARG A 445 9.08 3.26 12.26
C ARG A 445 9.97 4.51 12.15
N ASN A 446 10.26 4.98 10.93
CA ASN A 446 11.16 6.11 10.66
C ASN A 446 10.46 7.32 10.04
N SER A 447 9.17 7.20 9.73
CA SER A 447 8.40 8.26 9.07
C SER A 447 7.93 9.27 10.12
N LYS A 448 8.34 10.53 10.00
CA LYS A 448 7.68 11.66 10.67
C LYS A 448 7.00 12.50 9.58
N GLY A 449 5.68 12.68 9.63
CA GLY A 449 4.91 13.46 8.64
C GLY A 449 4.05 12.62 7.70
N ALA A 450 3.87 13.08 6.45
CA ALA A 450 2.97 12.51 5.43
C ALA A 450 3.21 11.02 5.07
N ASP A 451 4.41 10.50 5.36
CA ASP A 451 4.80 9.09 5.21
C ASP A 451 4.47 8.21 6.44
N GLY A 452 3.72 8.73 7.41
CA GLY A 452 3.30 7.99 8.61
C GLY A 452 2.45 6.75 8.28
N PRO A 453 2.29 5.81 9.24
CA PRO A 453 1.37 4.69 9.03
C PRO A 453 -0.03 5.25 8.68
N LEU A 454 -0.63 4.74 7.61
CA LEU A 454 -2.02 5.00 7.26
C LEU A 454 -2.91 4.85 8.49
N ASP A 455 -3.99 5.63 8.55
CA ASP A 455 -5.05 5.42 9.55
C ASP A 455 -5.63 4.02 9.36
N SER A 456 -5.08 3.07 10.13
CA SER A 456 -5.32 1.64 9.99
C SER A 456 -6.77 1.25 10.28
N SER A 457 -7.51 2.13 10.96
CA SER A 457 -8.94 1.99 11.25
C SER A 457 -9.80 2.15 10.00
N ASN A 458 -9.43 3.10 9.12
CA ASN A 458 -10.30 3.58 8.04
C ASN A 458 -9.78 3.26 6.63
N SER A 459 -8.61 2.62 6.52
CA SER A 459 -8.03 2.25 5.22
C SER A 459 -8.59 0.92 4.74
N SER A 460 -8.83 0.77 3.43
CA SER A 460 -9.20 -0.55 2.88
C SER A 460 -8.07 -1.57 3.08
N ILE A 461 -8.41 -2.86 3.06
CA ILE A 461 -7.41 -3.93 3.18
C ILE A 461 -6.38 -3.86 2.04
N ILE A 462 -6.83 -3.50 0.83
CA ILE A 462 -6.00 -3.43 -0.37
C ILE A 462 -5.03 -2.25 -0.30
N ASP A 463 -5.49 -1.07 0.13
CA ASP A 463 -4.58 0.08 0.34
C ASP A 463 -3.50 -0.25 1.36
N LEU A 464 -3.91 -0.85 2.47
CA LEU A 464 -3.00 -1.24 3.53
C LEU A 464 -1.97 -2.26 3.03
N ALA A 465 -2.40 -3.24 2.24
CA ALA A 465 -1.55 -4.24 1.62
C ALA A 465 -0.54 -3.63 0.64
N ILE A 466 -0.97 -2.69 -0.21
CA ILE A 466 -0.08 -1.97 -1.14
C ILE A 466 0.94 -1.14 -0.39
N CYS A 467 0.52 -0.40 0.63
CA CYS A 467 1.45 0.39 1.43
C CYS A 467 2.48 -0.47 2.17
N VAL A 468 2.05 -1.62 2.71
CA VAL A 468 2.98 -2.60 3.29
C VAL A 468 3.96 -3.13 2.25
N ALA A 469 3.49 -3.53 1.07
CA ALA A 469 4.32 -4.05 0.00
C ALA A 469 5.37 -3.02 -0.48
N LEU A 470 4.93 -1.79 -0.75
CA LEU A 470 5.80 -0.70 -1.19
C LEU A 470 6.85 -0.33 -0.14
N GLN A 471 6.44 -0.22 1.11
CA GLN A 471 7.36 0.14 2.19
C GLN A 471 8.34 -0.99 2.49
N TYR A 472 7.90 -2.25 2.36
CA TYR A 472 8.79 -3.41 2.41
C TYR A 472 9.84 -3.36 1.30
N ILE A 473 9.42 -3.17 0.05
CA ILE A 473 10.31 -3.02 -1.11
C ILE A 473 11.31 -1.88 -0.87
N LYS A 474 10.85 -0.72 -0.40
CA LYS A 474 11.70 0.43 -0.05
C LYS A 474 12.73 0.08 1.01
N GLU A 475 12.38 -0.70 2.04
CA GLU A 475 13.29 -1.08 3.12
C GLU A 475 14.36 -2.08 2.66
N ILE A 476 13.99 -3.07 1.82
CA ILE A 476 14.93 -4.08 1.30
C ILE A 476 15.84 -3.56 0.19
N THR A 477 15.36 -2.58 -0.59
CA THR A 477 16.15 -1.91 -1.65
C THR A 477 17.06 -0.81 -1.12
N ARG A 478 16.85 -0.36 0.13
CA ARG A 478 17.63 0.73 0.73
C ARG A 478 19.12 0.39 0.72
N THR A 479 19.89 1.14 -0.07
CA THR A 479 21.34 0.96 -0.16
C THR A 479 21.98 1.11 1.21
N THR A 480 22.68 0.06 1.61
CA THR A 480 23.47 0.07 2.84
C THR A 480 24.64 1.00 2.58
N GLY A 481 24.81 2.05 3.39
CA GLY A 481 25.89 3.02 3.15
C GLY A 481 27.25 2.33 3.00
N ARG A 482 28.14 2.86 2.16
CA ARG A 482 29.45 2.27 1.77
C ARG A 482 30.20 1.59 2.94
N LEU A 483 30.22 2.23 4.10
CA LEU A 483 30.78 1.73 5.36
C LEU A 483 30.20 0.41 5.87
N MET A 484 28.88 0.21 5.76
CA MET A 484 28.26 -1.07 6.08
C MET A 484 28.73 -2.14 5.09
N GLN A 485 28.87 -1.80 3.81
CA GLN A 485 29.30 -2.76 2.79
C GLN A 485 30.75 -3.20 3.04
N ASP A 486 31.62 -2.30 3.48
CA ASP A 486 33.04 -2.61 3.76
C ASP A 486 33.24 -3.55 4.96
N SER A 487 32.38 -3.46 5.98
CA SER A 487 32.52 -4.24 7.23
C SER A 487 31.56 -5.44 7.35
N THR A 488 30.64 -5.63 6.40
CA THR A 488 29.61 -6.66 6.50
C THR A 488 29.38 -7.41 5.19
N ILE A 489 29.17 -8.71 5.30
CA ILE A 489 28.85 -9.62 4.20
C ILE A 489 27.33 -9.89 4.21
N PRO A 490 26.68 -9.98 3.04
CA PRO A 490 25.29 -10.45 2.97
C PRO A 490 25.21 -11.93 3.38
N GLY A 491 24.11 -12.32 4.02
CA GLY A 491 23.74 -13.72 4.19
C GLY A 491 23.35 -14.37 2.86
N SER A 492 23.16 -15.69 2.86
CA SER A 492 22.57 -16.36 1.70
C SER A 492 21.09 -15.95 1.53
N PRO A 493 20.52 -15.99 0.31
CA PRO A 493 19.13 -15.61 0.08
C PRO A 493 18.10 -16.41 0.90
N GLU A 494 18.44 -17.64 1.26
CA GLU A 494 17.60 -18.56 2.05
C GLU A 494 17.74 -18.34 3.56
N GLN A 495 18.76 -17.57 3.98
CA GLN A 495 19.03 -17.33 5.38
C GLN A 495 18.15 -16.20 5.90
N VAL A 496 17.13 -16.56 6.68
CA VAL A 496 16.21 -15.63 7.34
C VAL A 496 16.54 -15.53 8.83
N ILE A 497 16.55 -14.33 9.39
CA ILE A 497 16.74 -14.11 10.83
C ILE A 497 15.45 -13.58 11.45
N GLU A 498 14.82 -14.38 12.30
CA GLU A 498 13.67 -13.96 13.11
C GLU A 498 14.09 -12.91 14.14
N ARG A 499 13.28 -11.87 14.33
CA ARG A 499 13.65 -10.71 15.17
C ARG A 499 12.62 -10.39 16.24
N ALA A 500 13.11 -9.98 17.41
CA ALA A 500 12.31 -9.35 18.44
C ALA A 500 12.88 -7.99 18.82
N CYS A 501 12.01 -7.10 19.28
CA CYS A 501 12.43 -5.83 19.85
C CYS A 501 13.14 -6.08 21.19
N PHE A 502 14.36 -5.57 21.34
CA PHE A 502 15.11 -5.71 22.58
C PHE A 502 14.39 -5.08 23.78
N THR A 503 13.64 -3.99 23.56
CA THR A 503 12.97 -3.23 24.63
C THR A 503 11.62 -3.82 25.02
N CYS A 504 10.69 -3.99 24.07
CA CYS A 504 9.34 -4.50 24.39
C CYS A 504 9.21 -6.02 24.27
N LYS A 505 10.27 -6.72 23.83
CA LYS A 505 10.32 -8.19 23.63
C LYS A 505 9.34 -8.77 22.62
N LYS A 506 8.46 -7.95 22.02
CA LYS A 506 7.53 -8.38 20.98
C LYS A 506 8.25 -8.65 19.67
N LEU A 507 7.71 -9.59 18.90
CA LEU A 507 8.17 -9.92 17.55
C LEU A 507 8.12 -8.69 16.63
N ALA A 508 9.15 -8.59 15.79
CA ALA A 508 9.26 -7.67 14.68
C ALA A 508 9.24 -8.46 13.37
N LEU A 509 9.22 -7.76 12.24
CA LEU A 509 9.34 -8.41 10.93
C LEU A 509 10.67 -9.15 10.84
N ASP A 510 10.70 -10.29 10.17
CA ASP A 510 11.91 -11.07 9.98
C ASP A 510 12.88 -10.36 9.00
N ASP A 511 14.16 -10.73 9.06
CA ASP A 511 15.18 -10.20 8.17
C ASP A 511 15.49 -11.22 7.07
N ALA A 512 14.88 -11.04 5.89
CA ALA A 512 15.14 -11.86 4.71
C ALA A 512 16.47 -11.51 4.00
N PHE A 513 17.11 -10.41 4.39
CA PHE A 513 18.39 -9.97 3.83
C PHE A 513 19.40 -9.67 4.93
N PRO A 514 19.70 -10.64 5.81
CA PRO A 514 20.56 -10.41 6.95
C PRO A 514 21.98 -10.08 6.50
N ARG A 515 22.71 -9.36 7.34
CA ARG A 515 24.13 -9.09 7.14
C ARG A 515 24.93 -9.57 8.35
N PHE A 516 26.14 -10.04 8.09
CA PHE A 516 27.05 -10.58 9.09
C PHE A 516 28.37 -9.80 9.07
N PHE A 517 29.08 -9.77 10.19
CA PHE A 517 30.40 -9.13 10.23
C PHE A 517 31.40 -9.88 9.35
N LYS A 518 32.18 -9.13 8.56
CA LYS A 518 33.24 -9.70 7.71
C LYS A 518 34.37 -10.31 8.56
N GLU A 519 34.70 -9.66 9.67
CA GLU A 519 35.77 -10.08 10.60
C GLU A 519 35.38 -11.28 11.47
N ILE A 520 34.08 -11.46 11.73
CA ILE A 520 33.56 -12.55 12.56
C ILE A 520 32.36 -13.20 11.83
N PRO A 521 32.63 -14.09 10.86
CA PRO A 521 31.59 -14.78 10.12
C PRO A 521 30.55 -15.43 11.05
N GLY A 522 29.28 -15.36 10.67
CA GLY A 522 28.17 -15.89 11.47
C GLY A 522 27.66 -14.98 12.60
N THR A 523 28.28 -13.83 12.85
CA THR A 523 27.75 -12.84 13.81
C THR A 523 26.81 -11.84 13.10
N TYR A 524 25.52 -11.91 13.41
CA TYR A 524 24.48 -11.07 12.80
C TYR A 524 24.61 -9.60 13.21
N VAL A 525 24.42 -8.70 12.24
CA VAL A 525 24.56 -7.25 12.42
C VAL A 525 23.20 -6.65 12.77
N ILE A 526 23.01 -6.25 14.02
CA ILE A 526 21.75 -5.61 14.44
C ILE A 526 21.78 -4.11 14.14
N LYS A 527 20.74 -3.64 13.43
CA LYS A 527 20.51 -2.21 13.20
C LYS A 527 19.86 -1.59 14.44
N VAL A 528 20.49 -0.56 15.00
CA VAL A 528 19.91 0.24 16.09
C VAL A 528 19.34 1.52 15.48
N ASN A 529 18.08 1.79 15.75
CA ASN A 529 17.42 2.97 15.22
C ASN A 529 17.57 4.13 16.21
N GLU A 530 18.63 4.92 16.04
CA GLU A 530 18.90 6.06 16.93
C GLU A 530 17.72 7.06 16.81
N LYS A 531 16.94 7.23 17.90
CA LYS A 531 15.77 8.14 18.06
C LYS A 531 14.38 7.60 17.69
N SER A 532 14.19 6.31 17.39
CA SER A 532 12.84 5.75 17.16
C SER A 532 12.59 4.46 17.95
N SER A 533 11.31 4.11 18.11
CA SER A 533 10.86 2.84 18.70
C SER A 533 10.98 1.70 17.68
N CYS A 534 10.56 0.49 18.05
CA CYS A 534 10.53 -0.63 17.11
C CYS A 534 9.44 -0.51 16.02
N GLY A 535 8.60 0.53 16.09
CA GLY A 535 7.47 0.76 15.20
C GLY A 535 6.11 0.41 15.81
N ARG A 536 6.08 -0.45 16.84
CA ARG A 536 4.82 -0.78 17.52
C ARG A 536 4.27 0.40 18.34
N PRO A 537 2.95 0.69 18.31
CA PRO A 537 2.35 1.82 19.02
C PRO A 537 2.57 1.78 20.54
N ASP A 538 2.61 0.57 21.10
CA ASP A 538 2.76 0.32 22.54
C ASP A 538 4.23 0.26 23.00
N CYS A 539 5.20 0.34 22.09
CA CYS A 539 6.62 0.29 22.43
C CYS A 539 7.14 1.68 22.84
N LYS A 540 7.26 1.90 24.15
CA LYS A 540 7.81 3.14 24.74
C LYS A 540 9.35 3.30 24.61
N GLY A 541 10.04 2.29 24.07
CA GLY A 541 11.50 2.29 23.97
C GLY A 541 12.05 3.28 22.94
N GLN A 542 12.92 4.20 23.36
CA GLN A 542 13.78 4.95 22.44
C GLN A 542 15.04 4.13 22.10
N ASN A 543 15.53 4.23 20.88
CA ASN A 543 16.71 3.49 20.40
C ASN A 543 16.50 1.97 20.37
N ALA A 544 15.32 1.54 19.90
CA ALA A 544 15.01 0.12 19.81
C ALA A 544 16.02 -0.59 18.90
N ALA A 545 16.53 -1.72 19.39
CA ALA A 545 17.35 -2.66 18.64
C ALA A 545 16.51 -3.89 18.33
N LEU A 546 16.57 -4.38 17.09
CA LEU A 546 15.97 -5.66 16.73
C LEU A 546 17.04 -6.75 16.86
N THR A 547 16.83 -7.70 17.77
CA THR A 547 17.75 -8.79 18.06
C THR A 547 17.20 -10.12 17.55
N PRO A 548 18.05 -11.09 17.19
CA PRO A 548 17.60 -12.44 16.86
C PRO A 548 16.74 -13.03 17.98
N VAL A 549 15.69 -13.77 17.61
CA VAL A 549 14.89 -14.56 18.56
C VAL A 549 15.67 -15.78 19.02
N ASN A 550 16.39 -16.44 18.11
CA ASN A 550 17.21 -17.60 18.42
C ASN A 550 18.41 -17.19 19.32
N PRO A 551 18.49 -17.69 20.57
CA PRO A 551 19.55 -17.31 21.50
C PRO A 551 20.93 -17.84 21.10
N ARG A 552 21.00 -18.83 20.19
CA ARG A 552 22.27 -19.36 19.65
C ARG A 552 22.85 -18.47 18.55
N GLN A 553 22.03 -17.61 17.94
CA GLN A 553 22.48 -16.69 16.91
C GLN A 553 23.29 -15.56 17.54
N LYS A 554 24.62 -15.58 17.35
CA LYS A 554 25.50 -14.48 17.77
C LYS A 554 25.11 -13.21 17.03
N TYR A 555 25.09 -12.08 17.74
CA TYR A 555 24.81 -10.78 17.14
C TYR A 555 25.61 -9.65 17.79
N ALA A 556 25.87 -8.58 17.03
CA ALA A 556 26.54 -7.39 17.53
C ALA A 556 25.98 -6.10 16.89
N ARG A 557 26.05 -5.00 17.65
CA ARG A 557 25.54 -3.69 17.24
C ARG A 557 26.51 -3.00 16.30
N LEU A 558 26.00 -2.55 15.15
CA LEU A 558 26.74 -1.61 14.31
C LEU A 558 26.54 -0.18 14.84
N ARG A 559 27.54 0.40 15.52
CA ARG A 559 27.46 1.78 16.01
C ARG A 559 27.65 2.78 14.86
N THR A 560 26.55 3.21 14.25
CA THR A 560 26.49 4.14 13.11
C THR A 560 27.30 5.43 13.31
N ARG A 561 27.44 5.92 14.55
CA ARG A 561 28.26 7.10 14.88
C ARG A 561 29.76 6.92 14.67
N GLN A 562 30.30 5.73 14.94
CA GLN A 562 31.73 5.45 14.72
C GLN A 562 32.05 5.30 13.23
N LEU A 563 31.10 4.78 12.44
CA LEU A 563 31.23 4.71 10.98
C LEU A 563 31.07 6.08 10.32
N LYS A 564 30.07 6.90 10.68
CA LYS A 564 29.93 8.26 10.12
C LYS A 564 31.12 9.16 10.47
N ALA A 565 31.65 9.07 11.69
CA ALA A 565 32.87 9.78 12.07
C ALA A 565 34.09 9.29 11.27
N SER A 566 34.20 7.99 10.99
CA SER A 566 35.33 7.41 10.27
C SER A 566 35.26 7.52 8.74
N ALA A 567 34.08 7.52 8.09
CA ALA A 567 34.00 7.77 6.64
C ALA A 567 34.16 9.24 6.27
N ARG A 568 33.57 10.16 7.06
CA ARG A 568 33.82 11.59 6.85
C ARG A 568 35.32 11.80 6.99
N ALA A 569 35.90 11.39 8.13
CA ALA A 569 37.34 11.46 8.36
C ALA A 569 38.19 10.75 7.28
N ARG A 570 37.85 9.55 6.80
CA ARG A 570 38.65 8.86 5.74
C ARG A 570 38.56 9.58 4.39
N SER A 571 37.38 10.04 3.96
CA SER A 571 37.25 10.78 2.70
C SER A 571 37.81 12.21 2.77
N GLU A 572 37.71 12.85 3.94
CA GLU A 572 38.21 14.18 4.24
C GLU A 572 39.74 14.19 4.41
N THR A 573 40.30 13.20 5.14
CA THR A 573 41.75 13.00 5.28
C THR A 573 42.39 12.64 3.93
N SER A 574 41.72 11.83 3.11
CA SER A 574 42.18 11.51 1.74
C SER A 574 42.18 12.73 0.81
N ARG A 575 41.24 13.67 0.99
CA ARG A 575 41.18 14.91 0.19
C ARG A 575 42.23 15.93 0.59
N ILE A 576 42.54 16.03 1.88
CA ILE A 576 43.62 16.92 2.35
C ILE A 576 44.99 16.34 2.03
N ALA A 577 45.15 15.01 1.99
CA ALA A 577 46.42 14.35 1.72
C ALA A 577 47.09 14.77 0.39
N THR A 578 46.32 15.21 -0.61
CA THR A 578 46.84 15.74 -1.87
C THR A 578 47.53 17.10 -1.73
N LEU A 579 47.21 17.86 -0.68
CA LEU A 579 47.81 19.15 -0.34
C LEU A 579 48.94 19.06 0.70
N LEU A 580 49.26 17.85 1.17
CA LEU A 580 50.35 17.63 2.15
C LEU A 580 51.59 17.12 1.46
N ARG A 581 52.77 17.30 2.04
CA ARG A 581 54.01 16.65 1.61
C ARG A 581 54.03 15.16 2.00
N SER A 582 54.66 14.31 1.20
CA SER A 582 54.97 12.90 1.54
C SER A 582 56.20 12.38 0.78
N GLY A 583 57.04 11.59 1.45
CA GLY A 583 58.20 10.98 0.82
C GLY A 583 59.34 11.99 0.68
N LEU A 584 59.87 12.16 -0.53
CA LEU A 584 61.08 12.96 -0.78
C LEU A 584 60.88 14.48 -0.57
N ASP A 585 59.65 14.99 -0.68
CA ASP A 585 59.32 16.41 -0.49
C ASP A 585 59.25 16.85 1.00
N LEU A 586 59.36 15.91 1.95
CA LEU A 586 59.44 16.18 3.39
C LEU A 586 60.87 16.50 3.88
N LYS A 587 61.88 16.41 3.01
CA LYS A 587 63.30 16.48 3.40
C LYS A 587 63.67 17.71 4.25
N ASP A 588 63.01 18.84 4.02
CA ASP A 588 63.28 20.11 4.71
C ASP A 588 62.24 20.43 5.81
N CYS A 589 61.39 19.47 6.17
CA CYS A 589 60.32 19.65 7.15
C CYS A 589 60.60 18.83 8.43
N PRO A 590 60.54 19.45 9.63
CA PRO A 590 60.67 18.72 10.89
C PRO A 590 59.68 17.55 11.01
N THR A 591 60.19 16.36 11.32
CA THR A 591 59.36 15.16 11.51
C THR A 591 58.53 15.23 12.78
N GLU A 592 59.05 15.92 13.80
CA GLU A 592 58.40 16.13 15.08
C GLU A 592 58.30 17.63 15.38
N VAL A 593 57.12 18.07 15.80
CA VAL A 593 56.83 19.46 16.17
C VAL A 593 56.27 19.48 17.59
N LEU A 594 56.87 20.28 18.45
CA LEU A 594 56.35 20.52 19.79
C LEU A 594 55.12 21.44 19.69
N VAL A 595 53.98 20.97 20.19
CA VAL A 595 52.72 21.71 20.13
C VAL A 595 52.14 22.00 21.51
N GLN A 596 51.55 23.18 21.68
CA GLN A 596 50.96 23.66 22.93
C GLN A 596 49.44 23.73 22.86
N CYS A 597 48.79 23.45 23.99
CA CYS A 597 47.37 23.70 24.18
C CYS A 597 47.04 25.18 23.92
N PRO A 598 45.99 25.50 23.14
CA PRO A 598 45.65 26.88 22.83
C PRO A 598 44.95 27.62 23.99
N ASN A 599 44.60 26.93 25.09
CA ASN A 599 44.07 27.58 26.28
C ASN A 599 45.21 28.36 26.96
N LYS A 600 45.06 29.69 27.10
CA LYS A 600 46.07 30.58 27.67
C LYS A 600 46.49 30.19 29.09
N GLU A 601 45.59 29.56 29.84
CA GLU A 601 45.83 29.11 31.22
C GLU A 601 46.46 27.70 31.29
N CYS A 602 46.73 27.05 30.14
CA CYS A 602 47.25 25.69 30.08
C CYS A 602 48.64 25.64 29.43
N VAL A 603 49.66 25.29 30.22
CA VAL A 603 51.05 25.13 29.76
C VAL A 603 51.34 23.75 29.16
N HIS A 604 50.32 22.91 28.93
CA HIS A 604 50.52 21.56 28.42
C HIS A 604 51.07 21.58 26.99
N GLN A 605 52.25 20.99 26.82
CA GLN A 605 52.92 20.78 25.54
C GLN A 605 53.11 19.28 25.29
N ARG A 606 53.17 18.90 24.02
CA ARG A 606 53.50 17.53 23.61
C ARG A 606 54.08 17.49 22.20
N THR A 607 54.88 16.47 21.93
CA THR A 607 55.42 16.21 20.60
C THR A 607 54.34 15.65 19.68
N TYR A 608 54.29 16.12 18.43
CA TYR A 608 53.35 15.65 17.42
C TYR A 608 54.06 15.42 16.08
N CYS A 609 53.64 14.38 15.35
CA CYS A 609 54.19 14.08 14.04
C CYS A 609 53.82 15.17 13.03
N GLY A 610 54.85 15.78 12.43
CA GLY A 610 54.75 16.89 11.48
C GLY A 610 53.92 16.54 10.25
N ARG A 611 52.77 17.19 10.06
CA ARG A 611 52.04 17.21 8.78
C ARG A 611 52.27 18.55 8.12
N TRP A 612 52.85 18.55 6.91
CA TRP A 612 53.28 19.77 6.22
C TRP A 612 52.57 19.92 4.89
N THR A 613 52.21 21.15 4.51
CA THR A 613 51.61 21.41 3.20
C THR A 613 52.63 21.42 2.06
N ILE A 614 52.18 21.17 0.83
CA ILE A 614 52.98 21.32 -0.40
C ILE A 614 53.27 22.78 -0.78
N ASN A 615 52.97 23.74 0.11
CA ASN A 615 53.26 25.14 -0.17
C ASN A 615 54.76 25.43 0.01
N ASN A 616 55.21 26.52 -0.62
CA ASN A 616 56.49 27.16 -0.33
C ASN A 616 56.24 28.58 0.22
N PRO A 617 56.63 28.89 1.47
CA PRO A 617 57.18 27.96 2.48
C PRO A 617 56.14 26.93 2.98
N PRO A 618 56.58 25.74 3.44
CA PRO A 618 55.69 24.70 3.95
C PRO A 618 55.01 25.14 5.25
N ARG A 619 53.71 24.82 5.40
CA ARG A 619 52.95 25.16 6.62
C ARG A 619 52.62 23.90 7.41
N PHE A 620 52.84 23.94 8.72
CA PHE A 620 52.49 22.86 9.64
C PHE A 620 50.97 22.82 9.88
N VAL A 621 50.35 21.66 9.69
CA VAL A 621 48.91 21.45 9.91
C VAL A 621 48.64 21.25 11.39
N GLN A 622 47.94 22.20 11.99
CA GLN A 622 47.64 22.18 13.42
C GLN A 622 46.76 20.97 13.79
N PRO A 623 47.19 20.13 14.73
CA PRO A 623 46.41 18.96 15.10
C PRO A 623 45.25 19.34 16.02
N LYS A 624 44.10 18.72 15.77
CA LYS A 624 42.91 18.86 16.60
C LYS A 624 42.90 17.79 17.69
N LEU A 625 43.22 18.20 18.91
CA LEU A 625 43.49 17.29 20.01
C LEU A 625 42.63 17.64 21.22
N VAL A 626 42.51 16.69 22.15
CA VAL A 626 41.94 16.93 23.48
C VAL A 626 43.11 17.07 24.45
N CYS A 627 43.13 18.17 25.21
CA CYS A 627 44.16 18.37 26.22
C CYS A 627 43.97 17.36 27.37
N SER A 628 45.01 16.60 27.72
CA SER A 628 44.96 15.64 28.82
C SER A 628 44.79 16.32 30.18
N VAL A 629 45.26 17.57 30.31
CA VAL A 629 45.24 18.37 31.54
C VAL A 629 43.90 19.09 31.71
N CYS A 630 43.61 20.12 30.89
CA CYS A 630 42.41 20.96 31.07
C CYS A 630 41.14 20.42 30.39
N LYS A 631 41.22 19.23 29.78
CA LYS A 631 40.12 18.59 29.02
C LYS A 631 39.51 19.45 27.91
N TYR A 632 40.15 20.56 27.54
CA TYR A 632 39.74 21.43 26.45
C TYR A 632 39.69 20.62 25.15
N SER A 633 38.49 20.48 24.59
CA SER A 633 38.21 19.56 23.48
C SER A 633 38.13 20.31 22.15
N LYS A 634 38.49 19.62 21.06
CA LYS A 634 38.32 20.09 19.67
C LYS A 634 39.08 21.38 19.31
N ALA A 635 40.16 21.71 20.01
CA ALA A 635 40.96 22.89 19.72
C ALA A 635 42.21 22.55 18.88
N TYR A 636 42.65 23.51 18.06
CA TYR A 636 43.87 23.39 17.26
C TYR A 636 45.09 23.71 18.12
N PHE A 637 45.95 22.73 18.36
CA PHE A 637 47.19 22.95 19.09
C PHE A 637 48.18 23.71 18.21
N ARG A 638 48.87 24.69 18.79
CA ARG A 638 49.79 25.59 18.08
C ARG A 638 51.22 25.09 18.22
N ALA A 639 52.05 25.28 17.21
CA ALA A 639 53.49 25.03 17.35
C ALA A 639 54.07 25.96 18.42
N VAL A 640 54.96 25.44 19.27
CA VAL A 640 55.66 26.24 20.30
C VAL A 640 56.64 27.21 19.64
N ASN A 641 57.34 26.77 18.59
CA ASN A 641 58.17 27.66 17.79
C ASN A 641 57.28 28.55 16.90
N ALA A 642 57.30 29.86 17.16
CA ALA A 642 56.54 30.86 16.41
C ALA A 642 57.02 31.04 14.96
N GLU A 643 58.26 30.64 14.65
CA GLU A 643 58.81 30.69 13.28
C GLU A 643 58.21 29.61 12.37
N ILE A 644 57.54 28.58 12.94
CA ILE A 644 56.87 27.55 12.15
C ILE A 644 55.54 28.12 11.64
N PRO A 645 55.39 28.40 10.33
CA PRO A 645 54.12 28.86 9.79
C PRO A 645 53.09 27.72 9.91
N THR A 646 51.89 28.03 10.39
CA THR A 646 50.86 27.03 10.66
C THR A 646 49.61 27.23 9.80
N ILE A 647 48.83 26.18 9.62
CA ILE A 647 47.53 26.20 8.95
C ILE A 647 46.56 25.27 9.67
N THR A 648 45.29 25.64 9.76
CA THR A 648 44.24 24.77 10.30
C THR A 648 43.71 23.83 9.23
N GLU A 649 43.13 22.71 9.65
CA GLU A 649 42.44 21.81 8.73
C GLU A 649 41.26 22.50 8.02
N ALA A 650 40.56 23.41 8.73
CA ALA A 650 39.50 24.24 8.14
C ALA A 650 40.00 25.11 6.98
N ALA A 651 41.13 25.80 7.16
CA ALA A 651 41.71 26.64 6.12
C ALA A 651 42.20 25.81 4.90
N LEU A 652 42.61 24.55 5.11
CA LEU A 652 42.93 23.64 4.00
C LEU A 652 41.71 23.27 3.17
N TYR A 653 40.52 23.16 3.77
CA TYR A 653 39.29 22.98 2.99
C TYR A 653 38.97 24.19 2.12
N ASP A 654 39.23 25.40 2.60
CA ASP A 654 39.03 26.61 1.79
C ASP A 654 39.96 26.60 0.57
N VAL A 655 41.20 26.13 0.73
CA VAL A 655 42.14 25.93 -0.39
C VAL A 655 41.59 24.90 -1.38
N LEU A 656 41.08 23.75 -0.91
CA LEU A 656 40.45 22.73 -1.77
C LEU A 656 39.25 23.29 -2.55
N ASN A 657 38.40 24.08 -1.88
CA ASN A 657 37.22 24.69 -2.50
C ASN A 657 37.60 25.71 -3.58
N ARG A 658 38.70 26.45 -3.39
CA ARG A 658 39.22 27.39 -4.41
C ARG A 658 39.74 26.66 -5.65
N PHE A 659 40.44 25.53 -5.48
CA PHE A 659 40.81 24.67 -6.63
C PHE A 659 39.57 24.16 -7.39
N LYS A 660 38.52 23.77 -6.66
CA LYS A 660 37.25 23.37 -7.30
C LYS A 660 36.60 24.53 -8.06
N GLY A 661 36.68 25.75 -7.54
CA GLY A 661 36.17 26.96 -8.19
C GLY A 661 36.80 27.25 -9.55
N VAL A 662 38.07 26.89 -9.74
CA VAL A 662 38.79 27.01 -11.03
C VAL A 662 38.69 25.76 -11.90
N GLY A 663 37.74 24.87 -11.61
CA GLY A 663 37.52 23.63 -12.37
C GLY A 663 38.55 22.52 -12.11
N CYS A 664 39.40 22.65 -11.08
CA CYS A 664 40.40 21.64 -10.73
C CYS A 664 39.89 20.68 -9.65
N ASN A 665 39.65 19.42 -10.02
CA ASN A 665 39.47 18.34 -9.05
C ASN A 665 40.83 17.73 -8.68
N LEU A 666 41.41 18.15 -7.56
CA LEU A 666 42.74 17.69 -7.09
C LEU A 666 42.86 16.17 -6.90
N MET A 667 41.75 15.43 -6.84
CA MET A 667 41.77 13.96 -6.76
C MET A 667 42.10 13.29 -8.11
N GLU A 668 41.98 14.02 -9.23
CA GLU A 668 42.23 13.53 -10.60
C GLU A 668 43.67 13.75 -11.07
N PHE A 669 44.49 14.37 -10.21
CA PHE A 669 45.90 14.64 -10.45
C PHE A 669 46.71 13.82 -9.46
N PRO A 670 47.61 12.93 -9.92
CA PRO A 670 48.47 12.19 -9.02
C PRO A 670 49.36 13.18 -8.25
N LYS A 671 49.59 12.90 -6.97
CA LYS A 671 50.56 13.65 -6.18
C LYS A 671 51.97 13.35 -6.71
N VAL A 672 52.69 14.40 -7.09
CA VAL A 672 54.03 14.35 -7.68
C VAL A 672 54.95 15.15 -6.74
N PRO A 673 55.98 14.55 -6.11
CA PRO A 673 56.86 15.22 -5.14
C PRO A 673 57.52 16.51 -5.66
N GLU A 674 57.67 16.63 -6.97
CA GLU A 674 58.27 17.76 -7.67
C GLU A 674 57.33 18.98 -7.77
N VAL A 675 56.04 18.83 -7.45
CA VAL A 675 55.05 19.92 -7.51
C VAL A 675 54.88 20.57 -6.15
N ILE A 676 55.58 21.69 -5.94
CA ILE A 676 55.46 22.54 -4.76
C ILE A 676 54.75 23.84 -5.16
N PHE A 677 53.69 24.21 -4.44
CA PHE A 677 52.92 25.42 -4.71
C PHE A 677 53.60 26.66 -4.14
N CYS A 678 54.04 27.56 -5.02
CA CYS A 678 54.38 28.91 -4.60
C CYS A 678 53.11 29.66 -4.20
N THR A 679 53.10 30.27 -3.01
CA THR A 679 51.92 31.00 -2.52
C THR A 679 51.60 32.27 -3.31
N GLU A 680 52.54 32.73 -4.15
CA GLU A 680 52.41 33.91 -5.02
C GLU A 680 51.66 33.60 -6.32
N LEU A 681 51.58 32.32 -6.73
CA LEU A 681 50.85 31.92 -7.93
C LEU A 681 49.34 31.93 -7.69
N SER A 682 48.57 32.31 -8.70
CA SER A 682 47.11 32.14 -8.74
C SER A 682 46.70 30.66 -8.71
N TYR A 683 45.42 30.38 -8.45
CA TYR A 683 44.93 28.99 -8.41
C TYR A 683 44.94 28.35 -9.80
N GLU A 684 44.73 29.15 -10.84
CA GLU A 684 44.81 28.81 -12.24
C GLU A 684 46.24 28.41 -12.63
N GLU A 685 47.24 29.19 -12.23
CA GLU A 685 48.66 28.87 -12.48
C GLU A 685 49.10 27.60 -11.75
N ARG A 686 48.66 27.41 -10.51
CA ARG A 686 48.92 26.17 -9.75
C ARG A 686 48.24 24.96 -10.39
N PHE A 687 47.06 25.16 -10.97
CA PHE A 687 46.35 24.11 -11.69
C PHE A 687 47.10 23.70 -12.96
N GLU A 688 47.61 24.66 -13.72
CA GLU A 688 48.43 24.38 -14.90
C GLU A 688 49.73 23.62 -14.57
N LEU A 689 50.36 23.90 -13.42
CA LEU A 689 51.49 23.11 -12.94
C LEU A 689 51.13 21.64 -12.69
N LEU A 690 49.94 21.38 -12.12
CA LEU A 690 49.45 20.01 -11.91
C LEU A 690 49.14 19.28 -13.22
N LYS A 691 48.59 19.97 -14.23
CA LYS A 691 48.36 19.40 -15.56
C LYS A 691 49.67 18.99 -16.24
N LYS A 692 50.67 19.89 -16.26
CA LYS A 692 52.01 19.60 -16.81
C LYS A 692 52.69 18.41 -16.12
N ALA A 693 52.54 18.31 -14.79
CA ALA A 693 53.08 17.19 -14.02
C ALA A 693 52.36 15.86 -14.35
N LYS A 694 51.05 15.88 -14.56
CA LYS A 694 50.26 14.71 -14.99
C LYS A 694 50.73 14.20 -16.36
N ASP A 695 50.92 15.09 -17.32
CA ASP A 695 51.39 14.73 -18.67
C ASP A 695 52.82 14.16 -18.64
N SER A 696 53.70 14.76 -17.84
CA SER A 696 55.08 14.27 -17.65
C SER A 696 55.13 12.91 -16.94
N SER A 697 54.26 12.67 -15.96
CA SER A 697 54.14 11.38 -15.26
C SER A 697 53.61 10.26 -16.16
N TYR A 698 52.83 10.62 -17.20
CA TYR A 698 52.34 9.69 -18.22
C TYR A 698 53.48 9.22 -19.13
N VAL A 699 54.38 10.14 -19.54
CA VAL A 699 55.57 9.82 -20.34
C VAL A 699 56.52 8.86 -19.61
N ILE A 700 56.73 9.04 -18.30
CA ILE A 700 57.60 8.17 -17.49
C ILE A 700 56.99 6.76 -17.30
N LYS A 701 55.67 6.64 -17.20
CA LYS A 701 54.98 5.33 -17.12
C LYS A 701 54.98 4.56 -18.44
N VAL A 702 54.98 5.26 -19.58
CA VAL A 702 55.10 4.65 -20.91
C VAL A 702 56.55 4.20 -21.18
N ALA A 703 57.55 4.97 -20.76
CA ALA A 703 58.97 4.62 -20.92
C ALA A 703 59.40 3.37 -20.10
N LYS A 704 58.72 3.06 -18.99
CA LYS A 704 58.98 1.85 -18.18
C LYS A 704 58.32 0.57 -18.74
N LYS A 705 57.54 0.66 -19.82
CA LYS A 705 56.90 -0.48 -20.53
C LYS A 705 57.63 -0.87 -21.82
N VAL A 706 58.96 -0.78 -21.87
CA VAL A 706 59.75 -1.39 -22.96
C VAL A 706 59.95 -2.89 -22.66
N PRO A 707 59.68 -3.82 -23.59
CA PRO A 707 59.79 -5.26 -23.32
C PRO A 707 61.26 -5.68 -23.17
N ARG A 708 61.56 -6.48 -22.14
CA ARG A 708 62.80 -7.26 -22.07
C ARG A 708 62.90 -8.13 -23.32
N LYS A 709 63.89 -7.85 -24.19
CA LYS A 709 64.29 -8.72 -25.30
C LYS A 709 64.58 -10.13 -24.75
N ARG A 710 63.94 -11.13 -25.36
CA ARG A 710 64.32 -12.54 -25.24
C ARG A 710 65.76 -12.71 -25.72
N LYS A 711 66.61 -13.30 -24.89
CA LYS A 711 67.84 -13.99 -25.30
C LYS A 711 67.59 -15.48 -25.09
N HIS A 712 67.54 -16.20 -26.21
CA HIS A 712 67.61 -17.66 -26.45
C HIS A 712 67.05 -17.80 -27.88
N ASP A 713 67.73 -18.27 -28.91
CA ASP A 713 68.88 -19.17 -29.04
C ASP A 713 69.66 -18.89 -30.33
N LEU A 714 70.96 -19.23 -30.37
CA LEU A 714 71.57 -20.20 -31.30
C LEU A 714 73.11 -20.19 -31.19
N THR A 715 73.65 -21.41 -31.09
CA THR A 715 75.05 -21.88 -31.00
C THR A 715 75.86 -21.57 -29.74
#